data_AF-A0A960Q746-F1
#
_entry.id   AF-A0A960Q746-F1
#
_cell.length_a   1.000
_cell.length_b   1.000
_cell.length_c   1.000
_cell.angle_alpha   90.00
_cell.angle_beta   90.00
_cell.angle_gamma   90.00
#
_symmetry.space_group_name_H-M   'P 1'
#
loop_
_entity.id
_entity.type
_entity.pdbx_description
1 polymer ?
#
loop_
_entity_poly.entity_id
_entity_poly.type
_entity_poly.pdbx_seq_one_letter_code
_entity_poly.pdbx_strand_id
1 'polypeptide(L)'
;SDQTKLRNQTLKFHGDITQTTRFNVLYTEGDKIKTGRGASTTRPPDTTWNQDGPTPIYKFELNQLIGSTTELTLLAGHVGGGFQLKPQGDTNRQETYDYDTGAYGRTYYHYMVERPQDQITLRGNTFLTSGALTHDLEYGYNKQNYEDRTRLSYGDTNQVIAAFSGGEGVEAWLLRNRNSAAEFQMQSLFVNDVFEWGNFTFNAGLRYEIQKGNNLATTAEANSILPDLLPELAYAGGDTEFEWKNIAPRLGLTYVFGADRQYLVRSNYALYYDPLGTEDITWTNPLDVSEVDYPWTDLNGDGNIQAEEVDTSDVLYTYNYDPANPTAASSSNRIDPDLKAPQVQEMIVGGEWSITPEFVLAGTYTYRKRSDEQWQPYYYLDESGNVQVFTAQDYEVAGTVSGTNVYDGSHYEAPYYQLTEDALARWNAAGRGTYSTNRDGYSETYSGFEFTATKRLNNKWMMRASLSTVDWTKHINAEAIQDPTNLEGGSNEDGGQIGVQSESSGKGDIWLGSANWQANLNGLYQLPAGVTIAANLFGREGFSAPLNHLSGNARGEGRKSVAIGNMGDYHFDDLWNLDLKLTKTLVKERTKVELAMEVFNVLNTDTALAQQTRLNTSNAGQAVEIISPRILRFSATVHF
;
A
#
# COMPACT_ATOMS: atom_id res chain seq x y z
N SER A 1 5.05 14.21 -20.57
CA SER A 1 4.23 13.06 -20.97
C SER A 1 4.67 11.83 -20.19
N ASP A 2 3.75 11.07 -19.63
CA ASP A 2 4.03 9.78 -19.00
C ASP A 2 4.22 8.72 -20.10
N GLN A 3 5.44 8.18 -20.25
CA GLN A 3 5.74 7.13 -21.22
C GLN A 3 6.29 5.90 -20.50
N THR A 4 5.61 4.76 -20.66
CA THR A 4 6.07 3.47 -20.12
C THR A 4 6.57 2.57 -21.23
N LYS A 5 7.77 2.00 -21.06
CA LYS A 5 8.37 0.96 -21.90
C LYS A 5 8.73 -0.24 -21.03
N LEU A 6 8.28 -1.43 -21.45
CA LEU A 6 8.62 -2.69 -20.79
C LEU A 6 9.67 -3.44 -21.62
N ARG A 7 10.73 -3.93 -20.97
CA ARG A 7 11.72 -4.82 -21.58
C ARG A 7 11.71 -6.11 -20.77
N ASN A 8 11.47 -7.24 -21.44
CA ASN A 8 11.41 -8.53 -20.77
C ASN A 8 12.23 -9.55 -21.53
N GLN A 9 12.96 -10.38 -20.78
CA GLN A 9 13.66 -11.55 -21.29
C GLN A 9 13.33 -12.73 -20.40
N THR A 10 13.06 -13.88 -21.00
CA THR A 10 12.74 -15.10 -20.25
C THR A 10 13.39 -16.30 -20.91
N LEU A 11 14.05 -17.11 -20.09
CA LEU A 11 14.63 -18.38 -20.47
C LEU A 11 14.12 -19.45 -19.51
N LYS A 12 13.52 -20.51 -20.05
CA LYS A 12 12.99 -21.61 -19.26
C LYS A 12 13.48 -22.94 -19.81
N PHE A 13 14.05 -23.76 -18.95
CA PHE A 13 14.42 -25.15 -19.24
C PHE A 13 13.66 -26.07 -18.30
N HIS A 14 13.15 -27.19 -18.82
CA HIS A 14 12.54 -28.22 -18.01
C HIS A 14 12.83 -29.58 -18.65
N GLY A 15 12.82 -30.62 -17.83
CA GLY A 15 13.06 -31.98 -18.30
C GLY A 15 12.88 -33.00 -17.19
N ASP A 16 12.83 -34.26 -17.59
CA ASP A 16 12.73 -35.40 -16.69
C ASP A 16 14.14 -36.00 -16.51
N ILE A 17 14.64 -36.07 -15.27
CA ILE A 17 15.91 -36.74 -14.93
C ILE A 17 15.68 -38.25 -14.89
N THR A 18 14.55 -38.65 -14.31
CA THR A 18 14.05 -40.02 -14.28
C THR A 18 12.54 -40.02 -14.57
N GLN A 19 11.89 -41.17 -14.64
CA GLN A 19 10.43 -41.24 -14.77
C GLN A 19 9.67 -40.67 -13.56
N THR A 20 10.35 -40.50 -12.41
CA THR A 20 9.76 -39.98 -11.18
C THR A 20 10.39 -38.67 -10.73
N THR A 21 11.36 -38.13 -11.46
CA THR A 21 12.10 -36.91 -11.09
C THR A 21 12.09 -35.92 -12.23
N ARG A 22 11.51 -34.73 -12.01
CA ARG A 22 11.46 -33.63 -12.99
C ARG A 22 12.14 -32.40 -12.43
N PHE A 23 12.84 -31.66 -13.28
CA PHE A 23 13.39 -30.35 -12.93
C PHE A 23 12.86 -29.24 -13.83
N ASN A 24 12.91 -28.02 -13.32
CA ASN A 24 12.60 -26.79 -14.03
C ASN A 24 13.54 -25.69 -13.56
N VAL A 25 14.17 -25.01 -14.52
CA VAL A 25 14.99 -23.81 -14.31
C VAL A 25 14.35 -22.67 -15.07
N LEU A 26 14.18 -21.55 -14.40
CA LEU A 26 13.68 -20.31 -14.98
C LEU A 26 14.69 -19.19 -14.67
N TYR A 27 15.02 -18.43 -15.71
CA TYR A 27 15.55 -17.09 -15.59
C TYR A 27 14.56 -16.15 -16.26
N THR A 28 14.20 -15.07 -15.58
CA THR A 28 13.48 -13.97 -16.21
C THR A 28 14.03 -12.65 -15.71
N GLU A 29 14.11 -11.67 -16.60
CA GLU A 29 14.46 -10.31 -16.25
C GLU A 29 13.43 -9.38 -16.88
N GLY A 30 12.81 -8.56 -16.05
CA GLY A 30 11.89 -7.52 -16.47
C GLY A 30 12.40 -6.16 -16.04
N ASP A 31 12.30 -5.18 -16.92
CA ASP A 31 12.62 -3.78 -16.64
C ASP A 31 11.47 -2.88 -17.10
N LYS A 32 10.97 -2.08 -16.16
CA LYS A 32 9.96 -1.06 -16.40
C LYS A 32 10.66 0.29 -16.44
N ILE A 33 10.77 0.83 -17.65
CA ILE A 33 11.26 2.19 -17.87
C ILE A 33 10.06 3.11 -17.97
N LYS A 34 9.94 4.06 -17.05
CA LYS A 34 8.84 5.04 -17.05
C LYS A 34 9.39 6.46 -16.95
N THR A 35 9.08 7.31 -17.94
CA THR A 35 9.47 8.72 -17.96
C THR A 35 8.28 9.57 -17.58
N GLY A 36 8.47 10.57 -16.71
CA GLY A 36 7.39 11.47 -16.27
C GLY A 36 6.48 10.90 -15.18
N ARG A 37 6.97 9.95 -14.37
CA ARG A 37 6.18 9.37 -13.27
C ARG A 37 5.86 10.43 -12.22
N GLY A 38 4.60 10.43 -11.76
CA GLY A 38 4.13 11.34 -10.73
C GLY A 38 3.72 12.72 -11.24
N ALA A 39 3.57 12.91 -12.56
CA ALA A 39 3.07 14.16 -13.13
C ALA A 39 1.64 14.44 -12.64
N SER A 40 1.41 15.61 -12.07
CA SER A 40 0.12 16.09 -11.59
C SER A 40 0.09 17.62 -11.63
N THR A 41 -1.02 18.24 -11.21
CA THR A 41 -1.15 19.70 -11.05
C THR A 41 -0.19 20.28 -10.00
N THR A 42 0.25 19.48 -9.04
CA THR A 42 1.21 19.83 -7.98
C THR A 42 2.63 19.32 -8.26
N ARG A 43 2.82 18.60 -9.38
CA ARG A 43 4.06 17.93 -9.75
C ARG A 43 4.41 18.25 -11.21
N PRO A 44 4.89 19.47 -11.49
CA PRO A 44 5.28 19.88 -12.84
C PRO A 44 6.44 19.03 -13.38
N PRO A 45 6.69 19.03 -14.71
CA PRO A 45 7.62 18.09 -15.35
C PRO A 45 9.02 17.97 -14.72
N ASP A 46 9.60 19.07 -14.25
CA ASP A 46 10.88 19.16 -13.54
C ASP A 46 10.91 18.36 -12.23
N THR A 47 9.77 18.21 -11.56
CA THR A 47 9.67 17.44 -10.32
C THR A 47 9.36 15.97 -10.53
N THR A 48 8.99 15.57 -11.76
CA THR A 48 8.61 14.20 -12.06
C THR A 48 9.81 13.25 -12.13
N TRP A 49 9.56 11.94 -12.03
CA TRP A 49 10.62 10.94 -12.07
C TRP A 49 10.78 10.23 -13.42
N ASN A 50 12.02 9.86 -13.69
CA ASN A 50 12.40 8.75 -14.56
C ASN A 50 12.66 7.51 -13.70
N GLN A 51 11.88 6.46 -13.93
CA GLN A 51 12.02 5.18 -13.28
C GLN A 51 12.69 4.16 -14.20
N ASP A 52 13.59 3.37 -13.63
CA ASP A 52 14.09 2.11 -14.16
C ASP A 52 14.44 1.14 -13.01
N GLY A 53 14.55 -0.15 -13.30
CA GLY A 53 14.79 -1.16 -12.26
C GLY A 53 14.72 -2.58 -12.82
N PRO A 54 15.78 -3.05 -13.49
CA PRO A 54 15.82 -4.43 -13.98
C PRO A 54 15.77 -5.40 -12.81
N THR A 55 14.80 -6.31 -12.83
CA THR A 55 14.61 -7.32 -11.79
C THR A 55 14.92 -8.71 -12.35
N PRO A 56 16.13 -9.24 -12.16
CA PRO A 56 16.44 -10.62 -12.50
C PRO A 56 15.82 -11.57 -11.47
N ILE A 57 15.21 -12.64 -11.95
CA ILE A 57 14.62 -13.70 -11.15
C ILE A 57 15.21 -15.02 -11.64
N TYR A 58 15.80 -15.76 -10.71
CA TYR A 58 16.28 -17.11 -10.91
C TYR A 58 15.42 -18.04 -10.09
N LYS A 59 14.98 -19.14 -10.70
CA LYS A 59 14.24 -20.20 -10.00
C LYS A 59 14.74 -21.56 -10.45
N PHE A 60 14.99 -22.42 -9.48
CA PHE A 60 15.18 -23.85 -9.65
C PHE A 60 14.07 -24.60 -8.92
N GLU A 61 13.51 -25.61 -9.56
CA GLU A 61 12.49 -26.48 -9.00
C GLU A 61 12.83 -27.93 -9.34
N LEU A 62 12.72 -28.81 -8.35
CA LEU A 62 12.89 -30.25 -8.46
C LEU A 62 11.67 -30.93 -7.85
N ASN A 63 10.99 -31.73 -8.66
CA ASN A 63 9.84 -32.54 -8.24
C ASN A 63 10.22 -34.02 -8.25
N GLN A 64 9.87 -34.73 -7.18
CA GLN A 64 10.12 -36.14 -7.00
C GLN A 64 8.82 -36.84 -6.61
N LEU A 65 8.38 -37.80 -7.43
CA LEU A 65 7.32 -38.74 -7.06
C LEU A 65 7.91 -39.90 -6.26
N ILE A 66 7.44 -40.10 -5.04
CA ILE A 66 7.79 -41.24 -4.17
C ILE A 66 6.61 -42.21 -4.16
N GLY A 67 6.84 -43.44 -4.63
CA GLY A 67 5.77 -44.40 -4.86
C GLY A 67 4.78 -43.90 -5.90
N SER A 68 3.49 -43.95 -5.57
CA SER A 68 2.40 -43.46 -6.43
C SER A 68 1.50 -42.44 -5.75
N THR A 69 1.85 -41.99 -4.55
CA THR A 69 0.96 -41.21 -3.68
C THR A 69 1.58 -39.92 -3.14
N THR A 70 2.91 -39.79 -3.17
CA THR A 70 3.61 -38.65 -2.56
C THR A 70 4.44 -37.92 -3.59
N GLU A 71 4.21 -36.62 -3.74
CA GLU A 71 5.06 -35.70 -4.49
C GLU A 71 5.86 -34.83 -3.52
N LEU A 72 7.18 -34.77 -3.68
CA LEU A 72 8.04 -33.83 -2.99
C LEU A 72 8.57 -32.80 -3.97
N THR A 73 8.48 -31.52 -3.61
CA THR A 73 9.01 -30.39 -4.36
C THR A 73 10.08 -29.68 -3.54
N LEU A 74 11.27 -29.52 -4.11
CA LEU A 74 12.26 -28.52 -3.68
C LEU A 74 12.19 -27.33 -4.63
N LEU A 75 12.05 -26.13 -4.09
CA LEU A 75 12.14 -24.87 -4.82
C LEU A 75 13.26 -24.04 -4.21
N ALA A 76 14.14 -23.50 -5.05
CA ALA A 76 15.11 -22.49 -4.69
C ALA A 76 14.97 -21.30 -5.65
N GLY A 77 15.04 -20.09 -5.13
CA GLY A 77 14.90 -18.89 -5.95
C GLY A 77 15.71 -17.71 -5.44
N HIS A 78 16.08 -16.84 -6.36
CA HIS A 78 16.70 -15.54 -6.11
C HIS A 78 15.95 -14.47 -6.91
N VAL A 79 15.62 -13.36 -6.28
CA VAL A 79 15.06 -12.16 -6.90
C VAL A 79 16.03 -11.02 -6.62
N GLY A 80 16.61 -10.40 -7.64
CA GLY A 80 17.53 -9.27 -7.43
C GLY A 80 16.82 -8.02 -6.91
N GLY A 81 15.57 -7.80 -7.35
CA GLY A 81 14.69 -6.74 -6.89
C GLY A 81 15.24 -5.32 -7.01
N GLY A 82 14.46 -4.35 -6.56
CA GLY A 82 14.88 -2.95 -6.52
C GLY A 82 14.49 -2.11 -7.75
N PHE A 83 14.56 -0.79 -7.58
CA PHE A 83 14.33 0.21 -8.62
C PHE A 83 14.89 1.56 -8.19
N GLN A 84 14.94 2.49 -9.14
CA GLN A 84 15.26 3.90 -8.86
C GLN A 84 14.21 4.84 -9.44
N LEU A 85 14.09 6.01 -8.83
CA LEU A 85 13.27 7.15 -9.23
C LEU A 85 14.19 8.37 -9.32
N LYS A 86 14.68 8.65 -10.51
CA LYS A 86 15.55 9.80 -10.77
C LYS A 86 14.72 11.03 -11.09
N PRO A 87 14.91 12.17 -10.42
CA PRO A 87 14.21 13.41 -10.79
C PRO A 87 14.60 13.83 -12.21
N GLN A 88 13.67 14.49 -12.91
CA GLN A 88 13.94 15.09 -14.23
C GLN A 88 14.55 16.48 -14.17
N GLY A 89 14.30 17.20 -13.07
CA GLY A 89 14.81 18.52 -12.81
C GLY A 89 16.32 18.54 -12.56
N ASP A 90 16.85 19.75 -12.39
CA ASP A 90 18.26 19.93 -12.08
C ASP A 90 18.50 19.59 -10.61
N THR A 91 19.17 18.46 -10.38
CA THR A 91 19.52 17.99 -9.03
C THR A 91 20.49 18.91 -8.30
N ASN A 92 21.14 19.86 -8.97
CA ASN A 92 22.01 20.84 -8.30
C ASN A 92 21.22 22.02 -7.70
N ARG A 93 19.90 22.12 -7.95
CA ARG A 93 19.03 23.13 -7.35
C ARG A 93 18.37 22.59 -6.09
N GLN A 94 18.10 23.47 -5.14
CA GLN A 94 17.25 23.14 -4.01
C GLN A 94 15.83 22.85 -4.50
N GLU A 95 15.23 21.78 -3.98
CA GLU A 95 13.82 21.51 -4.19
C GLU A 95 12.98 22.59 -3.51
N THR A 96 11.83 22.93 -4.09
CA THR A 96 10.92 23.93 -3.51
C THR A 96 9.55 23.35 -3.26
N TYR A 97 8.87 23.83 -2.22
CA TYR A 97 7.49 23.49 -1.91
C TYR A 97 6.65 24.77 -1.72
N ASP A 98 5.48 24.84 -2.34
CA ASP A 98 4.54 25.96 -2.20
C ASP A 98 3.34 25.54 -1.35
N TYR A 99 3.21 26.13 -0.16
CA TYR A 99 2.12 25.82 0.77
C TYR A 99 0.74 26.26 0.28
N ASP A 100 0.64 27.24 -0.63
CA ASP A 100 -0.61 27.82 -1.12
C ASP A 100 -1.26 26.95 -2.21
N THR A 101 -0.43 26.20 -2.95
CA THR A 101 -0.90 25.28 -4.00
C THR A 101 -0.65 23.81 -3.67
N GLY A 102 0.24 23.52 -2.70
CA GLY A 102 0.77 22.18 -2.40
C GLY A 102 1.74 21.66 -3.47
N ALA A 103 2.35 22.55 -4.27
CA ALA A 103 3.13 22.16 -5.43
C ALA A 103 4.63 22.08 -5.12
N TYR A 104 5.29 21.08 -5.69
CA TYR A 104 6.74 21.01 -5.72
C TYR A 104 7.30 21.77 -6.92
N GLY A 105 8.58 22.14 -6.87
CA GLY A 105 9.27 22.80 -7.98
C GLY A 105 10.78 22.55 -8.05
N ARG A 106 11.37 22.93 -9.19
CA ARG A 106 12.79 22.87 -9.56
C ARG A 106 13.35 21.47 -9.78
N THR A 107 13.14 20.57 -8.83
CA THR A 107 13.59 19.19 -8.86
C THR A 107 12.76 18.34 -7.89
N TYR A 108 13.17 17.11 -7.65
CA TYR A 108 12.62 16.29 -6.58
C TYR A 108 13.68 15.33 -6.04
N TYR A 109 13.37 14.63 -4.96
CA TYR A 109 14.30 13.64 -4.43
C TYR A 109 14.61 12.50 -5.42
N HIS A 110 15.85 12.03 -5.39
CA HIS A 110 16.28 10.80 -6.05
C HIS A 110 16.18 9.65 -5.05
N TYR A 111 15.37 8.65 -5.40
CA TYR A 111 15.21 7.44 -4.59
C TYR A 111 15.80 6.24 -5.31
N MET A 112 16.53 5.41 -4.59
CA MET A 112 17.07 4.14 -5.06
C MET A 112 16.88 3.10 -3.99
N VAL A 113 16.41 1.93 -4.38
CA VAL A 113 16.32 0.78 -3.48
C VAL A 113 16.83 -0.48 -4.15
N GLU A 114 17.63 -1.25 -3.42
CA GLU A 114 18.08 -2.60 -3.78
C GLU A 114 17.41 -3.58 -2.81
N ARG A 115 16.71 -4.60 -3.33
CA ARG A 115 15.90 -5.54 -2.51
C ARG A 115 16.12 -7.00 -2.89
N PRO A 116 17.34 -7.54 -2.80
CA PRO A 116 17.58 -8.93 -3.14
C PRO A 116 16.88 -9.87 -2.16
N GLN A 117 16.33 -10.97 -2.68
CA GLN A 117 15.60 -11.97 -1.90
C GLN A 117 16.03 -13.36 -2.30
N ASP A 118 16.38 -14.18 -1.32
CA ASP A 118 16.67 -15.60 -1.49
C ASP A 118 15.60 -16.44 -0.81
N GLN A 119 15.13 -17.49 -1.50
CA GLN A 119 14.09 -18.38 -1.00
C GLN A 119 14.46 -19.84 -1.19
N ILE A 120 14.20 -20.65 -0.16
CA ILE A 120 14.20 -22.11 -0.26
C ILE A 120 12.88 -22.63 0.32
N THR A 121 12.18 -23.46 -0.44
CA THR A 121 10.96 -24.14 -0.02
C THR A 121 11.09 -25.64 -0.24
N LEU A 122 10.75 -26.42 0.78
CA LEU A 122 10.53 -27.86 0.67
C LEU A 122 9.05 -28.14 0.95
N ARG A 123 8.36 -28.77 0.00
CA ARG A 123 6.94 -29.11 0.14
C ARG A 123 6.74 -30.58 -0.18
N GLY A 124 5.88 -31.24 0.57
CA GLY A 124 5.32 -32.54 0.24
C GLY A 124 3.82 -32.45 0.05
N ASN A 125 3.29 -33.19 -0.91
CA ASN A 125 1.87 -33.49 -1.01
C ASN A 125 1.66 -35.00 -1.04
N THR A 126 0.76 -35.52 -0.20
CA THR A 126 0.52 -36.96 -0.08
C THR A 126 -0.97 -37.28 -0.12
N PHE A 127 -1.36 -38.11 -1.07
CA PHE A 127 -2.73 -38.62 -1.21
C PHE A 127 -2.90 -39.94 -0.47
N LEU A 128 -3.83 -39.98 0.48
CA LEU A 128 -4.12 -41.18 1.27
C LEU A 128 -5.60 -41.53 1.18
N THR A 129 -5.92 -42.81 1.30
CA THR A 129 -7.31 -43.27 1.45
C THR A 129 -7.39 -44.19 2.67
N SER A 130 -8.28 -43.84 3.60
CA SER A 130 -8.53 -44.61 4.83
C SER A 130 -10.03 -44.88 4.96
N GLY A 131 -10.45 -46.09 4.57
CA GLY A 131 -11.86 -46.46 4.54
C GLY A 131 -12.66 -45.59 3.57
N ALA A 132 -13.60 -44.80 4.09
CA ALA A 132 -14.44 -43.88 3.32
C ALA A 132 -13.87 -42.46 3.20
N LEU A 133 -12.70 -42.20 3.80
CA LEU A 133 -12.05 -40.89 3.78
C LEU A 133 -10.91 -40.88 2.77
N THR A 134 -10.87 -39.85 1.94
CA THR A 134 -9.72 -39.51 1.08
C THR A 134 -9.08 -38.25 1.63
N HIS A 135 -7.76 -38.27 1.82
CA HIS A 135 -6.96 -37.17 2.34
C HIS A 135 -5.99 -36.67 1.27
N ASP A 136 -5.87 -35.35 1.15
CA ASP A 136 -4.87 -34.62 0.37
C ASP A 136 -4.03 -33.79 1.35
N LEU A 137 -2.92 -34.39 1.82
CA LEU A 137 -2.09 -33.88 2.89
C LEU A 137 -0.91 -33.09 2.32
N GLU A 138 -0.96 -31.77 2.42
CA GLU A 138 0.11 -30.84 2.08
C GLU A 138 0.91 -30.45 3.32
N TYR A 139 2.23 -30.45 3.24
CA TYR A 139 3.10 -30.00 4.34
C TYR A 139 4.39 -29.44 3.79
N GLY A 140 5.05 -28.56 4.55
CA GLY A 140 6.31 -28.01 4.07
C GLY A 140 6.99 -27.05 5.01
N TYR A 141 8.19 -26.68 4.58
CA TYR A 141 9.07 -25.71 5.20
C TYR A 141 9.45 -24.65 4.16
N ASN A 142 9.52 -23.40 4.59
CA ASN A 142 10.01 -22.30 3.78
C ASN A 142 10.99 -21.45 4.61
N LYS A 143 12.08 -21.03 3.97
CA LYS A 143 12.99 -20.01 4.47
C LYS A 143 13.18 -18.95 3.41
N GLN A 144 13.03 -17.69 3.80
CA GLN A 144 13.36 -16.54 2.97
C GLN A 144 14.30 -15.62 3.72
N ASN A 145 15.28 -15.09 3.00
CA ASN A 145 16.15 -14.01 3.45
C ASN A 145 15.95 -12.84 2.49
N TYR A 146 15.97 -11.64 3.04
CA TYR A 146 15.80 -10.40 2.32
C TYR A 146 16.86 -9.42 2.80
N GLU A 147 17.41 -8.64 1.89
CA GLU A 147 18.07 -7.39 2.25
C GLU A 147 17.28 -6.24 1.63
N ASP A 148 17.29 -5.10 2.32
CA ASP A 148 16.84 -3.83 1.78
C ASP A 148 17.97 -2.82 1.96
N ARG A 149 18.33 -2.12 0.89
CA ARG A 149 19.23 -0.97 0.94
C ARG A 149 18.55 0.18 0.24
N THR A 150 18.16 1.19 1.02
CA THR A 150 17.48 2.36 0.52
C THR A 150 18.39 3.58 0.59
N ARG A 151 18.47 4.31 -0.52
CA ARG A 151 19.11 5.61 -0.63
C ARG A 151 18.10 6.64 -1.10
N LEU A 152 18.04 7.77 -0.42
CA LEU A 152 17.21 8.90 -0.83
C LEU A 152 18.04 10.19 -0.69
N SER A 153 18.17 10.95 -1.78
CA SER A 153 18.85 12.24 -1.78
C SER A 153 17.96 13.38 -2.23
N TYR A 154 18.00 14.50 -1.51
CA TYR A 154 17.20 15.70 -1.77
C TYR A 154 18.04 16.76 -2.49
N GLY A 155 17.95 16.76 -3.82
CA GLY A 155 19.00 17.33 -4.66
C GLY A 155 20.32 16.54 -4.54
N ASP A 156 21.18 16.62 -5.54
CA ASP A 156 22.49 15.95 -5.52
C ASP A 156 23.48 16.66 -4.58
N THR A 157 23.21 17.91 -4.17
CA THR A 157 24.19 18.72 -3.43
C THR A 157 23.66 19.49 -2.22
N ASN A 158 22.35 19.60 -1.99
CA ASN A 158 21.83 20.63 -1.06
C ASN A 158 21.08 20.09 0.16
N GLN A 159 20.53 18.87 0.13
CA GLN A 159 19.89 18.22 1.30
C GLN A 159 18.85 19.11 2.00
N VAL A 160 18.17 19.97 1.24
CA VAL A 160 17.24 20.97 1.74
C VAL A 160 16.07 21.17 0.79
N ILE A 161 14.88 21.36 1.36
CA ILE A 161 13.68 21.82 0.66
C ILE A 161 13.33 23.24 1.13
N ALA A 162 13.22 24.17 0.18
CA ALA A 162 12.81 25.54 0.45
C ALA A 162 11.28 25.67 0.32
N ALA A 163 10.60 25.85 1.45
CA ALA A 163 9.16 26.02 1.47
C ALA A 163 8.76 27.51 1.46
N PHE A 164 7.73 27.81 0.67
CA PHE A 164 7.21 29.15 0.42
C PHE A 164 5.72 29.24 0.76
N SER A 165 5.27 30.43 1.16
CA SER A 165 3.85 30.80 1.21
C SER A 165 3.71 32.28 0.86
N GLY A 166 2.74 32.63 0.03
CA GLY A 166 2.58 33.98 -0.51
C GLY A 166 3.75 34.45 -1.39
N GLY A 167 4.60 33.52 -1.85
CA GLY A 167 5.85 33.81 -2.56
C GLY A 167 7.05 34.15 -1.67
N GLU A 168 6.88 34.18 -0.36
CA GLU A 168 7.95 34.43 0.62
C GLU A 168 8.47 33.09 1.19
N GLY A 169 9.76 33.01 1.47
CA GLY A 169 10.35 31.88 2.19
C GLY A 169 9.81 31.81 3.62
N VAL A 170 9.34 30.64 4.05
CA VAL A 170 8.70 30.48 5.37
C VAL A 170 9.28 29.34 6.21
N GLU A 171 9.81 28.30 5.57
CA GLU A 171 10.34 27.14 6.26
C GLU A 171 11.42 26.44 5.43
N ALA A 172 12.51 26.06 6.08
CA ALA A 172 13.65 25.36 5.52
C ALA A 172 13.65 23.94 6.07
N TRP A 173 13.40 22.95 5.23
CA TRP A 173 13.46 21.54 5.62
C TRP A 173 14.89 21.06 5.47
N LEU A 174 15.59 20.88 6.58
CA LEU A 174 16.97 20.41 6.58
C LEU A 174 16.97 18.90 6.74
N LEU A 175 17.49 18.21 5.73
CA LEU A 175 17.39 16.76 5.63
C LEU A 175 18.77 16.12 5.72
N ARG A 176 18.83 14.91 6.26
CA ARG A 176 19.94 13.99 6.00
C ARG A 176 19.56 13.11 4.82
N ASN A 177 20.49 12.91 3.89
CA ASN A 177 20.29 11.91 2.84
C ASN A 177 20.09 10.54 3.49
N ARG A 178 18.96 9.89 3.22
CA ARG A 178 18.68 8.55 3.72
C ARG A 178 19.70 7.60 3.12
N ASN A 179 20.35 6.83 3.98
CA ASN A 179 21.16 5.68 3.59
C ASN A 179 20.98 4.60 4.64
N SER A 180 19.88 3.86 4.51
CA SER A 180 19.49 2.81 5.45
C SER A 180 19.65 1.44 4.81
N ALA A 181 20.04 0.47 5.61
CA ALA A 181 20.14 -0.92 5.18
C ALA A 181 19.66 -1.85 6.29
N ALA A 182 18.92 -2.89 5.92
CA ALA A 182 18.42 -3.90 6.83
C ALA A 182 18.47 -5.29 6.19
N GLU A 183 18.64 -6.32 7.02
CA GLU A 183 18.43 -7.71 6.64
C GLU A 183 17.27 -8.28 7.44
N PHE A 184 16.46 -9.13 6.82
CA PHE A 184 15.38 -9.82 7.50
C PHE A 184 15.16 -11.23 6.98
N GLN A 185 14.64 -12.06 7.87
CA GLN A 185 14.50 -13.48 7.67
C GLN A 185 13.09 -13.92 8.07
N MET A 186 12.46 -14.71 7.20
CA MET A 186 11.22 -15.42 7.50
C MET A 186 11.44 -16.93 7.41
N GLN A 187 10.95 -17.67 8.40
CA GLN A 187 10.88 -19.12 8.39
C GLN A 187 9.48 -19.59 8.69
N SER A 188 8.99 -20.60 7.98
CA SER A 188 7.66 -21.15 8.25
C SER A 188 7.63 -22.66 8.11
N LEU A 189 6.87 -23.31 8.99
CA LEU A 189 6.44 -24.70 8.89
C LEU A 189 4.93 -24.75 8.70
N PHE A 190 4.42 -25.61 7.83
CA PHE A 190 2.98 -25.77 7.66
C PHE A 190 2.56 -27.21 7.40
N VAL A 191 1.31 -27.49 7.73
CA VAL A 191 0.57 -28.71 7.40
C VAL A 191 -0.86 -28.35 7.08
N ASN A 192 -1.45 -29.00 6.08
CA ASN A 192 -2.81 -28.82 5.64
C ASN A 192 -3.38 -30.15 5.14
N ASP A 193 -4.61 -30.48 5.50
CA ASP A 193 -5.30 -31.66 5.04
C ASP A 193 -6.66 -31.28 4.45
N VAL A 194 -6.90 -31.65 3.20
CA VAL A 194 -8.23 -31.63 2.59
C VAL A 194 -8.78 -33.04 2.59
N PHE A 195 -9.88 -33.26 3.30
CA PHE A 195 -10.50 -34.58 3.35
C PHE A 195 -11.99 -34.56 3.03
N GLU A 196 -12.45 -35.62 2.37
CA GLU A 196 -13.84 -35.75 1.94
C GLU A 196 -14.55 -36.86 2.71
N TRP A 197 -15.79 -36.56 3.12
CA TRP A 197 -16.68 -37.50 3.76
C TRP A 197 -18.10 -37.36 3.22
N GLY A 198 -18.43 -38.21 2.23
CA GLY A 198 -19.73 -38.19 1.55
C GLY A 198 -19.95 -36.89 0.76
N ASN A 199 -20.81 -36.02 1.27
CA ASN A 199 -21.12 -34.73 0.65
C ASN A 199 -20.37 -33.55 1.29
N PHE A 200 -19.52 -33.84 2.28
CA PHE A 200 -18.69 -32.85 2.97
C PHE A 200 -17.26 -32.90 2.44
N THR A 201 -16.67 -31.73 2.23
CA THR A 201 -15.24 -31.53 2.05
C THR A 201 -14.75 -30.61 3.17
N PHE A 202 -13.78 -31.07 3.94
CA PHE A 202 -13.15 -30.32 5.02
C PHE A 202 -11.75 -29.90 4.57
N ASN A 203 -11.30 -28.74 5.05
CA ASN A 203 -9.93 -28.27 4.90
C ASN A 203 -9.44 -27.81 6.26
N ALA A 204 -8.36 -28.38 6.77
CA ALA A 204 -7.78 -27.97 8.04
C ALA A 204 -6.27 -27.79 7.90
N GLY A 205 -5.78 -26.59 8.20
CA GLY A 205 -4.39 -26.24 8.08
C GLY A 205 -3.87 -25.44 9.27
N LEU A 206 -2.58 -25.56 9.51
CA LEU A 206 -1.83 -24.84 10.53
C LEU A 206 -0.49 -24.40 9.96
N ARG A 207 -0.12 -23.14 10.17
CA ARG A 207 1.19 -22.60 9.84
C ARG A 207 1.81 -21.98 11.08
N TYR A 208 3.05 -22.35 11.37
CA TYR A 208 3.91 -21.66 12.33
C TYR A 208 4.94 -20.84 11.57
N GLU A 209 5.12 -19.58 11.97
CA GLU A 209 6.01 -18.65 11.29
C GLU A 209 6.85 -17.86 12.29
N ILE A 210 8.11 -17.64 11.92
CA ILE A 210 9.06 -16.81 12.63
C ILE A 210 9.57 -15.74 11.68
N GLN A 211 9.51 -14.47 12.10
CA GLN A 211 10.02 -13.33 11.36
C GLN A 211 10.90 -12.46 12.26
N LYS A 212 12.06 -12.04 11.74
CA LYS A 212 13.00 -11.16 12.45
C LYS A 212 13.89 -10.41 11.47
N GLY A 213 14.48 -9.31 11.92
CA GLY A 213 15.48 -8.58 11.15
C GLY A 213 16.37 -7.71 12.03
N ASN A 214 17.33 -7.04 11.40
CA ASN A 214 18.26 -6.14 12.06
C ASN A 214 18.80 -5.09 11.08
N ASN A 215 19.20 -3.95 11.63
CA ASN A 215 19.84 -2.88 10.88
C ASN A 215 21.29 -3.22 10.52
N LEU A 216 21.70 -2.84 9.32
CA LEU A 216 23.08 -2.97 8.84
C LEU A 216 23.84 -1.65 8.93
N ALA A 217 25.17 -1.75 9.00
CA ALA A 217 26.05 -0.60 9.07
C ALA A 217 25.95 0.28 7.81
N THR A 218 25.85 1.59 8.02
CA THR A 218 25.66 2.60 6.97
C THR A 218 26.30 3.94 7.39
N THR A 219 26.49 4.83 6.43
CA THR A 219 27.05 6.17 6.65
C THR A 219 26.28 7.21 5.84
N ALA A 220 26.13 8.41 6.37
CA ALA A 220 25.59 9.55 5.62
C ALA A 220 26.54 10.73 5.68
N GLU A 221 26.61 11.46 4.58
CA GLU A 221 27.38 12.69 4.46
C GLU A 221 26.70 13.83 5.25
N ALA A 222 27.50 14.82 5.65
CA ALA A 222 26.99 16.02 6.31
C ALA A 222 26.05 16.82 5.37
N ASN A 223 25.13 17.57 5.95
CA ASN A 223 24.35 18.56 5.22
C ASN A 223 25.28 19.64 4.65
N SER A 224 25.13 19.97 3.36
CA SER A 224 26.05 20.88 2.68
C SER A 224 25.88 22.36 3.06
N ILE A 225 24.72 22.75 3.59
CA ILE A 225 24.40 24.14 3.96
C ILE A 225 24.65 24.34 5.46
N LEU A 226 24.17 23.41 6.30
CA LEU A 226 24.27 23.47 7.76
C LEU A 226 24.90 22.17 8.32
N PRO A 227 26.18 21.89 8.05
CA PRO A 227 26.86 20.67 8.49
C PRO A 227 27.00 20.57 10.02
N ASP A 228 26.93 21.68 10.75
CA ASP A 228 26.99 21.68 12.22
C ASP A 228 25.70 21.15 12.87
N LEU A 229 24.55 21.31 12.19
CA LEU A 229 23.27 20.76 12.64
C LEU A 229 23.07 19.32 12.17
N LEU A 230 23.51 19.01 10.96
CA LEU A 230 23.40 17.68 10.37
C LEU A 230 24.78 17.22 9.92
N PRO A 231 25.66 16.81 10.85
CA PRO A 231 27.01 16.38 10.52
C PRO A 231 27.01 15.01 9.84
N GLU A 232 28.18 14.65 9.29
CA GLU A 232 28.46 13.30 8.81
C GLU A 232 28.22 12.31 9.96
N LEU A 233 27.54 11.20 9.66
CA LEU A 233 27.15 10.22 10.66
C LEU A 233 27.45 8.81 10.18
N ALA A 234 28.09 8.02 11.04
CA ALA A 234 28.37 6.61 10.82
C ALA A 234 27.58 5.77 11.83
N TYR A 235 26.71 4.91 11.32
CA TYR A 235 25.91 4.00 12.12
C TYR A 235 26.46 2.58 11.96
N ALA A 236 26.73 1.91 13.09
CA ALA A 236 27.35 0.59 13.10
C ALA A 236 26.37 -0.55 12.76
N GLY A 237 25.08 -0.27 12.60
CA GLY A 237 24.02 -1.27 12.58
C GLY A 237 23.55 -1.63 13.99
N GLY A 238 22.62 -2.58 14.08
CA GLY A 238 22.06 -3.06 15.34
C GLY A 238 21.86 -4.57 15.30
N ASP A 239 21.66 -5.17 16.48
CA ASP A 239 21.18 -6.54 16.60
C ASP A 239 19.65 -6.60 16.41
N THR A 240 19.08 -7.80 16.38
CA THR A 240 17.62 -8.00 16.34
C THR A 240 16.97 -7.46 17.61
N GLU A 241 16.09 -6.46 17.47
CA GLU A 241 15.38 -5.82 18.60
C GLU A 241 14.13 -6.59 19.03
N PHE A 242 13.45 -7.25 18.10
CA PHE A 242 12.25 -8.07 18.35
C PHE A 242 12.12 -9.22 17.33
N GLU A 243 11.29 -10.21 17.64
CA GLU A 243 10.99 -11.35 16.75
C GLU A 243 9.51 -11.71 16.84
N TRP A 244 8.84 -11.85 15.70
CA TRP A 244 7.46 -12.33 15.64
C TRP A 244 7.41 -13.84 15.53
N LYS A 245 6.58 -14.46 16.38
CA LYS A 245 6.33 -15.91 16.40
C LYS A 245 4.82 -16.16 16.37
N ASN A 246 4.34 -16.60 15.21
CA ASN A 246 2.92 -16.60 14.91
C ASN A 246 2.40 -18.00 14.56
N ILE A 247 1.16 -18.30 14.97
CA ILE A 247 0.45 -19.54 14.63
C ILE A 247 -0.83 -19.17 13.88
N ALA A 248 -0.91 -19.53 12.60
CA ALA A 248 -2.01 -19.20 11.69
C ALA A 248 -2.83 -20.46 11.34
N PRO A 249 -3.95 -20.73 12.05
CA PRO A 249 -4.90 -21.78 11.66
C PRO A 249 -5.74 -21.37 10.45
N ARG A 250 -6.16 -22.37 9.66
CA ARG A 250 -7.14 -22.25 8.58
C ARG A 250 -8.11 -23.42 8.60
N LEU A 251 -9.41 -23.13 8.56
CA LEU A 251 -10.47 -24.12 8.65
C LEU A 251 -11.52 -23.83 7.58
N GLY A 252 -11.78 -24.81 6.70
CA GLY A 252 -12.75 -24.73 5.63
C GLY A 252 -13.74 -25.90 5.67
N LEU A 253 -14.97 -25.63 5.28
CA LEU A 253 -16.04 -26.62 5.13
C LEU A 253 -16.80 -26.32 3.85
N THR A 254 -17.03 -27.34 3.03
CA THR A 254 -17.95 -27.30 1.88
C THR A 254 -18.94 -28.44 2.02
N TYR A 255 -20.22 -28.16 1.76
CA TYR A 255 -21.30 -29.14 1.74
C TYR A 255 -22.12 -29.01 0.46
N VAL A 256 -22.27 -30.10 -0.28
CA VAL A 256 -23.05 -30.15 -1.52
C VAL A 256 -24.31 -30.99 -1.33
N PHE A 257 -25.47 -30.47 -1.71
CA PHE A 257 -26.76 -31.12 -1.47
C PHE A 257 -27.80 -30.83 -2.55
N GLY A 258 -28.98 -31.44 -2.40
CA GLY A 258 -30.03 -31.49 -3.41
C GLY A 258 -29.97 -32.76 -4.25
N ALA A 259 -31.09 -33.12 -4.87
CA ALA A 259 -31.23 -34.34 -5.66
C ALA A 259 -30.20 -34.44 -6.80
N ASP A 260 -29.84 -33.29 -7.38
CA ASP A 260 -28.91 -33.15 -8.50
C ASP A 260 -27.60 -32.46 -8.08
N ARG A 261 -27.31 -32.39 -6.77
CA ARG A 261 -26.14 -31.67 -6.21
C ARG A 261 -26.10 -30.19 -6.63
N GLN A 262 -27.27 -29.58 -6.77
CA GLN A 262 -27.44 -28.23 -7.32
C GLN A 262 -27.24 -27.11 -6.29
N TYR A 263 -27.11 -27.44 -5.00
CA TYR A 263 -26.85 -26.50 -3.93
C TYR A 263 -25.48 -26.77 -3.30
N LEU A 264 -24.72 -25.70 -3.06
CA LEU A 264 -23.44 -25.75 -2.36
C LEU A 264 -23.45 -24.69 -1.27
N VAL A 265 -22.96 -25.04 -0.08
CA VAL A 265 -22.63 -24.08 0.98
C VAL A 265 -21.17 -24.26 1.33
N ARG A 266 -20.46 -23.14 1.52
CA ARG A 266 -19.05 -23.11 1.93
C ARG A 266 -18.87 -22.11 3.07
N SER A 267 -18.05 -22.49 4.04
CA SER A 267 -17.55 -21.59 5.07
C SER A 267 -16.04 -21.71 5.24
N ASN A 268 -15.37 -20.61 5.56
CA ASN A 268 -13.94 -20.55 5.83
C ASN A 268 -13.68 -19.67 7.06
N TYR A 269 -12.76 -20.08 7.91
CA TYR A 269 -12.12 -19.27 8.94
C TYR A 269 -10.62 -19.29 8.74
N ALA A 270 -9.96 -18.15 8.83
CA ALA A 270 -8.51 -18.06 8.77
C ALA A 270 -7.99 -16.92 9.64
N LEU A 271 -6.81 -17.14 10.22
CA LEU A 271 -6.01 -16.09 10.86
C LEU A 271 -4.80 -15.77 9.99
N TYR A 272 -4.60 -14.49 9.72
CA TYR A 272 -3.46 -13.98 8.96
C TYR A 272 -2.67 -13.02 9.85
N TYR A 273 -1.36 -12.97 9.63
CA TYR A 273 -0.46 -12.02 10.25
C TYR A 273 0.26 -11.24 9.16
N ASP A 274 0.53 -9.97 9.42
CA ASP A 274 1.29 -9.16 8.48
C ASP A 274 2.74 -9.65 8.37
N PRO A 275 3.34 -9.55 7.17
CA PRO A 275 4.77 -9.76 7.02
C PRO A 275 5.54 -8.58 7.62
N LEU A 276 6.69 -8.87 8.21
CA LEU A 276 7.65 -7.89 8.71
C LEU A 276 8.14 -7.03 7.54
N GLY A 277 7.91 -5.73 7.64
CA GLY A 277 8.36 -4.73 6.69
C GLY A 277 9.78 -4.25 6.97
N THR A 278 10.40 -3.64 5.96
CA THR A 278 11.69 -2.95 6.14
C THR A 278 11.58 -1.82 7.17
N GLU A 279 10.49 -1.06 7.13
CA GLU A 279 10.25 0.09 8.02
C GLU A 279 10.13 -0.33 9.49
N ASP A 280 9.56 -1.51 9.77
CA ASP A 280 9.50 -2.06 11.13
C ASP A 280 10.90 -2.28 11.73
N ILE A 281 11.90 -2.53 10.88
CA ILE A 281 13.29 -2.78 11.28
C ILE A 281 14.09 -1.48 11.28
N THR A 282 13.95 -0.65 10.24
CA THR A 282 14.73 0.58 10.09
C THR A 282 14.20 1.73 10.94
N TRP A 283 13.11 1.54 11.69
CA TRP A 283 12.53 2.57 12.58
C TRP A 283 13.54 3.19 13.55
N THR A 284 14.48 2.39 14.06
CA THR A 284 15.56 2.78 14.99
C THR A 284 16.88 3.10 14.28
N ASN A 285 16.86 3.21 12.95
CA ASN A 285 18.03 3.59 12.16
C ASN A 285 18.14 5.12 12.10
N PRO A 286 19.20 5.73 12.66
CA PRO A 286 19.39 7.19 12.61
C PRO A 286 19.71 7.72 11.19
N LEU A 287 19.98 6.81 10.24
CA LEU A 287 20.23 7.09 8.82
C LEU A 287 19.07 6.68 7.91
N ASP A 288 17.91 6.34 8.49
CA ASP A 288 16.65 6.43 7.75
C ASP A 288 16.31 7.93 7.47
N VAL A 289 15.06 8.28 7.20
CA VAL A 289 14.63 9.68 7.11
C VAL A 289 14.95 10.38 8.43
N SER A 290 15.67 11.50 8.36
CA SER A 290 16.04 12.35 9.49
C SER A 290 15.99 13.81 9.04
N GLU A 291 15.22 14.63 9.74
CA GLU A 291 14.80 15.96 9.30
C GLU A 291 14.67 16.92 10.49
N VAL A 292 14.98 18.18 10.24
CA VAL A 292 14.69 19.29 11.14
C VAL A 292 14.33 20.54 10.34
N ASP A 293 13.25 21.20 10.76
CA ASP A 293 12.73 22.37 10.06
C ASP A 293 12.91 23.63 10.89
N TYR A 294 13.27 24.71 10.22
CA TYR A 294 13.47 26.03 10.81
C TYR A 294 12.80 27.11 9.95
N PRO A 295 12.42 28.26 10.54
CA PRO A 295 12.07 29.43 9.75
C PRO A 295 13.27 29.87 8.92
N TRP A 296 13.02 30.41 7.74
CA TRP A 296 14.05 31.11 6.96
C TRP A 296 13.48 32.35 6.29
N THR A 297 14.35 33.23 5.84
CA THR A 297 13.97 34.44 5.08
C THR A 297 14.96 34.65 3.95
N ASP A 298 14.46 34.72 2.72
CA ASP A 298 15.28 34.99 1.54
C ASP A 298 15.77 36.46 1.55
N LEU A 299 16.99 36.67 2.03
CA LEU A 299 17.54 38.02 2.24
C LEU A 299 17.99 38.67 0.93
N ASN A 300 18.28 37.87 -0.09
CA ASN A 300 18.87 38.32 -1.35
C ASN A 300 17.93 38.16 -2.57
N GLY A 301 16.78 37.50 -2.39
CA GLY A 301 15.74 37.34 -3.40
C GLY A 301 16.03 36.26 -4.46
N ASP A 302 16.97 35.35 -4.21
CA ASP A 302 17.35 34.30 -5.17
C ASP A 302 16.54 32.99 -5.01
N GLY A 303 15.73 32.92 -3.95
CA GLY A 303 14.86 31.80 -3.60
C GLY A 303 15.59 30.52 -3.26
N ASN A 304 16.87 30.56 -2.89
CA ASN A 304 17.61 29.44 -2.32
C ASN A 304 17.86 29.75 -0.85
N ILE A 305 17.95 28.70 -0.04
CA ILE A 305 18.32 28.78 1.36
C ILE A 305 19.83 28.87 1.47
N GLN A 306 20.31 29.91 2.13
CA GLN A 306 21.68 30.06 2.59
C GLN A 306 21.73 29.89 4.11
N ALA A 307 22.88 29.49 4.64
CA ALA A 307 23.02 29.22 6.08
C ALA A 307 22.69 30.44 6.96
N GLU A 308 23.05 31.64 6.51
CA GLU A 308 22.76 32.91 7.19
C GLU A 308 21.28 33.34 7.14
N GLU A 309 20.46 32.66 6.35
CA GLU A 309 19.04 32.97 6.15
C GLU A 309 18.12 32.12 7.04
N VAL A 310 18.66 31.12 7.72
CA VAL A 310 17.92 30.17 8.57
C VAL A 310 17.96 30.60 10.03
N ASP A 311 16.79 30.73 10.66
CA ASP A 311 16.67 30.98 12.10
C ASP A 311 16.72 29.66 12.87
N THR A 312 17.93 29.27 13.29
CA THR A 312 18.16 28.02 14.01
C THR A 312 17.72 28.05 15.48
N SER A 313 17.12 29.16 15.94
CA SER A 313 16.65 29.29 17.33
C SER A 313 15.22 28.79 17.55
N ASP A 314 14.44 28.61 16.49
CA ASP A 314 13.04 28.16 16.54
C ASP A 314 12.84 26.87 15.74
N VAL A 315 12.73 25.75 16.43
CA VAL A 315 12.52 24.44 15.77
C VAL A 315 11.05 24.28 15.42
N LEU A 316 10.73 24.27 14.13
CA LEU A 316 9.37 24.10 13.63
C LEU A 316 8.93 22.63 13.59
N TYR A 317 9.83 21.72 13.26
CA TYR A 317 9.54 20.29 13.17
C TYR A 317 10.83 19.47 13.30
N THR A 318 10.69 18.23 13.75
CA THR A 318 11.78 17.24 13.77
C THR A 318 11.23 15.86 13.51
N TYR A 319 11.98 15.06 12.75
CA TYR A 319 11.74 13.64 12.60
C TYR A 319 13.04 12.86 12.74
N ASN A 320 13.07 11.85 13.63
CA ASN A 320 14.25 10.99 13.86
C ASN A 320 15.56 11.81 14.03
N TYR A 321 15.46 12.92 14.76
CA TYR A 321 16.53 13.89 14.97
C TYR A 321 16.36 14.55 16.33
N ASP A 322 17.45 14.66 17.10
CA ASP A 322 17.49 15.36 18.37
C ASP A 322 18.23 16.70 18.20
N PRO A 323 17.52 17.85 18.23
CA PRO A 323 18.15 19.17 18.14
C PRO A 323 19.15 19.47 19.25
N ALA A 324 19.02 18.82 20.42
CA ALA A 324 19.95 19.00 21.53
C ALA A 324 21.22 18.14 21.37
N ASN A 325 21.19 17.13 20.51
CA ASN A 325 22.31 16.23 20.23
C ASN A 325 22.42 15.89 18.73
N PRO A 326 22.76 16.86 17.87
CA PRO A 326 22.82 16.69 16.41
C PRO A 326 23.80 15.60 15.93
N THR A 327 24.77 15.25 16.77
CA THR A 327 25.79 14.22 16.52
C THR A 327 25.40 12.81 16.95
N ALA A 328 24.18 12.59 17.44
CA ALA A 328 23.73 11.30 17.93
C ALA A 328 23.77 10.23 16.82
N ALA A 329 24.61 9.21 17.01
CA ALA A 329 24.69 8.03 16.14
C ALA A 329 23.67 6.93 16.52
N SER A 330 22.70 7.28 17.35
CA SER A 330 21.56 6.46 17.76
C SER A 330 20.28 7.18 17.39
N SER A 331 19.26 6.45 16.94
CA SER A 331 17.95 7.04 16.66
C SER A 331 17.30 7.57 17.94
N SER A 332 16.54 8.66 17.81
CA SER A 332 15.61 9.11 18.84
C SER A 332 14.42 8.17 19.00
N ASN A 333 14.07 7.43 17.94
CA ASN A 333 12.97 6.48 17.95
C ASN A 333 13.32 5.22 18.75
N ARG A 334 12.29 4.53 19.21
CA ARG A 334 12.38 3.26 19.93
C ARG A 334 11.36 2.27 19.40
N ILE A 335 11.62 0.99 19.59
CA ILE A 335 10.68 -0.10 19.30
C ILE A 335 10.38 -0.85 20.59
N ASP A 336 9.14 -1.28 20.74
CA ASP A 336 8.70 -2.19 21.78
C ASP A 336 9.32 -3.58 21.60
N PRO A 337 10.12 -4.09 22.55
CA PRO A 337 10.68 -5.44 22.47
C PRO A 337 9.61 -6.55 22.38
N ASP A 338 8.38 -6.26 22.84
CA ASP A 338 7.24 -7.17 22.80
C ASP A 338 6.26 -6.86 21.63
N LEU A 339 6.70 -6.05 20.64
CA LEU A 339 5.91 -5.71 19.45
C LEU A 339 5.37 -6.96 18.75
N LYS A 340 4.07 -6.97 18.49
CA LYS A 340 3.37 -8.07 17.81
C LYS A 340 3.06 -7.70 16.36
N ALA A 341 2.99 -8.74 15.52
CA ALA A 341 2.49 -8.61 14.16
C ALA A 341 1.00 -8.23 14.18
N PRO A 342 0.56 -7.22 13.39
CA PRO A 342 -0.85 -7.03 13.12
C PRO A 342 -1.49 -8.32 12.59
N GLN A 343 -2.74 -8.56 12.99
CA GLN A 343 -3.44 -9.79 12.64
C GLN A 343 -4.83 -9.53 12.08
N VAL A 344 -5.25 -10.40 11.15
CA VAL A 344 -6.59 -10.40 10.55
C VAL A 344 -7.26 -11.74 10.81
N GLN A 345 -8.35 -11.72 11.56
CA GLN A 345 -9.29 -12.83 11.65
C GLN A 345 -10.32 -12.69 10.54
N GLU A 346 -10.45 -13.71 9.68
CA GLU A 346 -11.40 -13.72 8.57
C GLU A 346 -12.42 -14.86 8.74
N MET A 347 -13.69 -14.54 8.50
CA MET A 347 -14.78 -15.50 8.30
C MET A 347 -15.46 -15.24 6.97
N ILE A 348 -15.61 -16.27 6.15
CA ILE A 348 -16.35 -16.22 4.89
C ILE A 348 -17.43 -17.28 4.93
N VAL A 349 -18.66 -16.94 4.56
CA VAL A 349 -19.77 -17.89 4.41
C VAL A 349 -20.48 -17.59 3.10
N GLY A 350 -20.62 -18.59 2.24
CA GLY A 350 -21.28 -18.42 0.94
C GLY A 350 -22.08 -19.64 0.51
N GLY A 351 -22.97 -19.41 -0.45
CA GLY A 351 -23.79 -20.44 -1.04
C GLY A 351 -23.97 -20.25 -2.55
N GLU A 352 -24.10 -21.36 -3.25
CA GLU A 352 -24.38 -21.40 -4.69
C GLU A 352 -25.65 -22.21 -4.98
N TRP A 353 -26.39 -21.74 -5.98
CA TRP A 353 -27.55 -22.41 -6.54
C TRP A 353 -27.41 -22.53 -8.05
N SER A 354 -27.20 -23.75 -8.52
CA SER A 354 -27.28 -24.13 -9.94
C SER A 354 -28.74 -24.32 -10.33
N ILE A 355 -29.38 -23.28 -10.87
CA ILE A 355 -30.78 -23.34 -11.33
C ILE A 355 -30.89 -24.25 -12.55
N THR A 356 -29.92 -24.12 -13.45
CA THR A 356 -29.69 -25.02 -14.59
C THR A 356 -28.18 -25.20 -14.74
N PRO A 357 -27.70 -26.23 -15.46
CA PRO A 357 -26.27 -26.42 -15.70
C PRO A 357 -25.56 -25.17 -16.28
N GLU A 358 -26.29 -24.32 -16.98
CA GLU A 358 -25.80 -23.07 -17.55
C GLU A 358 -26.03 -21.82 -16.70
N PHE A 359 -26.83 -21.87 -15.63
CA PHE A 359 -27.22 -20.68 -14.85
C PHE A 359 -27.03 -20.91 -13.36
N VAL A 360 -26.06 -20.18 -12.79
CA VAL A 360 -25.67 -20.28 -11.38
C VAL A 360 -25.82 -18.92 -10.73
N LEU A 361 -26.43 -18.92 -9.54
CA LEU A 361 -26.44 -17.79 -8.61
C LEU A 361 -25.53 -18.11 -7.43
N ALA A 362 -24.78 -17.13 -6.94
CA ALA A 362 -24.00 -17.26 -5.72
C ALA A 362 -24.11 -16.00 -4.85
N GLY A 363 -24.03 -16.20 -3.54
CA GLY A 363 -23.95 -15.15 -2.55
C GLY A 363 -22.90 -15.49 -1.50
N THR A 364 -22.08 -14.53 -1.11
CA THR A 364 -21.02 -14.66 -0.12
C THR A 364 -21.07 -13.50 0.85
N TYR A 365 -20.87 -13.79 2.13
CA TYR A 365 -20.63 -12.82 3.18
C TYR A 365 -19.19 -12.99 3.70
N THR A 366 -18.48 -11.88 3.83
CA THR A 366 -17.12 -11.81 4.35
C THR A 366 -17.09 -10.89 5.56
N TYR A 367 -16.58 -11.38 6.68
CA TYR A 367 -16.26 -10.61 7.86
C TYR A 367 -14.78 -10.68 8.15
N ARG A 368 -14.14 -9.55 8.42
CA ARG A 368 -12.77 -9.51 8.93
C ARG A 368 -12.69 -8.62 10.16
N LYS A 369 -11.87 -9.03 11.13
CA LYS A 369 -11.43 -8.16 12.22
C LYS A 369 -9.91 -8.06 12.17
N ARG A 370 -9.41 -6.83 12.07
CA ARG A 370 -8.00 -6.50 12.14
C ARG A 370 -7.68 -5.92 13.52
N SER A 371 -6.59 -6.35 14.13
CA SER A 371 -6.18 -5.97 15.50
C SER A 371 -4.67 -6.05 15.66
N ASP A 372 -4.16 -5.57 16.80
CA ASP A 372 -2.73 -5.43 17.06
C ASP A 372 -2.07 -4.50 16.02
N GLU A 373 -2.81 -3.50 15.53
CA GLU A 373 -2.24 -2.47 14.65
C GLU A 373 -1.04 -1.83 15.31
N GLN A 374 -0.06 -1.45 14.50
CA GLN A 374 1.08 -0.69 14.98
C GLN A 374 0.80 0.80 14.89
N TRP A 375 1.43 1.56 15.78
CA TRP A 375 1.45 3.02 15.75
C TRP A 375 2.74 3.52 16.39
N GLN A 376 3.01 4.81 16.20
CA GLN A 376 4.29 5.43 16.58
C GLN A 376 4.03 6.69 17.43
N PRO A 377 3.41 6.56 18.62
CA PRO A 377 3.18 7.69 19.50
C PRO A 377 4.49 8.36 19.94
N TYR A 378 4.43 9.65 20.27
CA TYR A 378 5.48 10.32 21.04
C TYR A 378 5.62 9.67 22.42
N TYR A 379 6.86 9.65 22.91
CA TYR A 379 7.17 9.07 24.22
C TYR A 379 8.07 9.99 25.05
N TYR A 380 8.11 9.70 26.34
CA TYR A 380 9.10 10.26 27.27
C TYR A 380 9.70 9.15 28.12
N LEU A 381 10.79 9.46 28.81
CA LEU A 381 11.41 8.55 29.78
C LEU A 381 11.01 8.97 31.19
N ASP A 382 10.57 8.01 31.99
CA ASP A 382 10.38 8.23 33.44
C ASP A 382 11.72 8.36 34.18
N GLU A 383 11.68 8.65 35.48
CA GLU A 383 12.89 8.79 36.30
C GLU A 383 13.78 7.53 36.35
N SER A 384 13.20 6.37 36.05
CA SER A 384 13.91 5.08 35.99
C SER A 384 14.42 4.75 34.58
N GLY A 385 14.14 5.61 33.59
CA GLY A 385 14.53 5.42 32.20
C GLY A 385 13.59 4.51 31.40
N ASN A 386 12.40 4.18 31.93
CA ASN A 386 11.42 3.39 31.17
C ASN A 386 10.64 4.29 30.22
N VAL A 387 10.26 3.71 29.08
CA VAL A 387 9.43 4.38 28.07
C VAL A 387 8.01 4.55 28.60
N GLN A 388 7.48 5.76 28.48
CA GLN A 388 6.09 6.11 28.74
C GLN A 388 5.52 6.85 27.53
N VAL A 389 4.29 6.51 27.15
CA VAL A 389 3.61 7.11 26.00
C VAL A 389 2.78 8.31 26.47
N PHE A 390 2.82 9.43 25.75
CA PHE A 390 1.92 10.56 26.04
C PHE A 390 0.47 10.19 25.73
N THR A 391 -0.46 10.84 26.42
CA THR A 391 -1.90 10.64 26.27
C THR A 391 -2.57 11.95 25.85
N ALA A 392 -3.87 11.89 25.51
CA ALA A 392 -4.68 13.08 25.26
C ALA A 392 -4.63 14.15 26.37
N GLN A 393 -4.28 13.79 27.61
CA GLN A 393 -4.16 14.74 28.74
C GLN A 393 -2.87 15.59 28.68
N ASP A 394 -1.88 15.15 27.92
CA ASP A 394 -0.61 15.86 27.74
C ASP A 394 -0.68 16.95 26.66
N TYR A 395 -1.84 17.06 25.99
CA TYR A 395 -2.12 18.00 24.90
C TYR A 395 -3.06 19.13 25.34
N GLU A 396 -2.87 20.29 24.71
CA GLU A 396 -3.72 21.47 24.83
C GLU A 396 -4.14 21.97 23.45
N VAL A 397 -5.21 22.77 23.38
CA VAL A 397 -5.67 23.35 22.10
C VAL A 397 -4.63 24.33 21.60
N ALA A 398 -4.06 24.06 20.43
CA ALA A 398 -3.11 24.93 19.74
C ALA A 398 -3.84 26.04 18.96
N GLY A 399 -4.96 25.69 18.35
CA GLY A 399 -5.78 26.64 17.60
C GLY A 399 -7.03 25.99 16.98
N THR A 400 -7.70 26.72 16.10
CA THR A 400 -8.86 26.24 15.36
C THR A 400 -8.69 26.63 13.90
N VAL A 401 -8.71 25.63 13.03
CA VAL A 401 -8.78 25.85 11.59
C VAL A 401 -10.23 26.17 11.23
N SER A 402 -10.44 27.12 10.31
CA SER A 402 -11.77 27.49 9.87
C SER A 402 -11.78 27.94 8.42
N GLY A 403 -12.93 27.84 7.76
CA GLY A 403 -13.09 28.25 6.37
C GLY A 403 -14.43 27.83 5.79
N THR A 404 -14.54 27.96 4.47
CA THR A 404 -15.71 27.52 3.72
C THR A 404 -15.39 26.26 2.93
N ASN A 405 -16.24 25.25 3.05
CA ASN A 405 -16.16 24.03 2.28
C ASN A 405 -16.51 24.34 0.81
N VAL A 406 -15.58 24.10 -0.11
CA VAL A 406 -15.77 24.37 -1.55
C VAL A 406 -16.77 23.41 -2.22
N TYR A 407 -17.09 22.29 -1.57
CA TYR A 407 -17.96 21.24 -2.11
C TYR A 407 -19.46 21.56 -1.91
N ASP A 408 -19.83 22.13 -0.77
CA ASP A 408 -21.25 22.40 -0.42
C ASP A 408 -21.52 23.83 0.07
N GLY A 409 -20.47 24.66 0.23
CA GLY A 409 -20.57 26.04 0.71
C GLY A 409 -20.78 26.19 2.22
N SER A 410 -20.71 25.10 3.00
CA SER A 410 -20.83 25.15 4.46
C SER A 410 -19.61 25.79 5.13
N HIS A 411 -19.80 26.41 6.29
CA HIS A 411 -18.70 26.86 7.14
C HIS A 411 -18.23 25.71 8.03
N TYR A 412 -16.91 25.54 8.17
CA TYR A 412 -16.31 24.56 9.06
C TYR A 412 -15.40 25.21 10.10
N GLU A 413 -15.31 24.58 11.27
CA GLU A 413 -14.33 24.87 12.31
C GLU A 413 -13.89 23.55 12.95
N ALA A 414 -12.58 23.34 13.09
CA ALA A 414 -12.03 22.15 13.74
C ALA A 414 -10.83 22.54 14.62
N PRO A 415 -10.78 22.10 15.89
CA PRO A 415 -9.62 22.35 16.75
C PRO A 415 -8.45 21.45 16.36
N TYR A 416 -7.23 21.95 16.55
CA TYR A 416 -6.02 21.15 16.54
C TYR A 416 -5.24 21.39 17.84
N TYR A 417 -4.48 20.39 18.24
CA TYR A 417 -3.84 20.30 19.54
C TYR A 417 -2.33 20.27 19.40
N GLN A 418 -1.64 20.59 20.49
CA GLN A 418 -0.18 20.49 20.64
C GLN A 418 0.15 20.04 22.06
N LEU A 419 1.35 19.53 22.29
CA LEU A 419 1.86 19.20 23.61
C LEU A 419 1.87 20.43 24.51
N THR A 420 1.44 20.26 25.75
CA THR A 420 1.65 21.23 26.83
C THR A 420 3.15 21.53 27.02
N GLU A 421 3.50 22.67 27.60
CA GLU A 421 4.92 23.03 27.81
C GLU A 421 5.70 21.96 28.59
N ASP A 422 5.09 21.40 29.63
CA ASP A 422 5.68 20.32 30.44
C ASP A 422 5.84 19.01 29.65
N ALA A 423 4.88 18.67 28.80
CA ALA A 423 4.97 17.48 27.95
C ALA A 423 6.03 17.66 26.86
N LEU A 424 6.09 18.83 26.22
CA LEU A 424 7.12 19.18 25.26
C LEU A 424 8.52 19.13 25.88
N ALA A 425 8.69 19.65 27.10
CA ALA A 425 9.97 19.57 27.80
C ALA A 425 10.43 18.12 28.05
N ARG A 426 9.50 17.23 28.43
CA ARG A 426 9.78 15.79 28.58
C ARG A 426 10.10 15.11 27.25
N TRP A 427 9.40 15.46 26.18
CA TRP A 427 9.66 14.94 24.84
C TRP A 427 11.03 15.39 24.32
N ASN A 428 11.38 16.67 24.52
CA ASN A 428 12.71 17.21 24.22
C ASN A 428 13.80 16.45 24.99
N ALA A 429 13.60 16.18 26.28
CA ALA A 429 14.55 15.42 27.09
C ALA A 429 14.72 13.96 26.63
N ALA A 430 13.72 13.40 25.93
CA ALA A 430 13.77 12.09 25.31
C ALA A 430 14.31 12.11 23.86
N GLY A 431 14.78 13.27 23.37
CA GLY A 431 15.35 13.41 22.03
C GLY A 431 14.34 13.53 20.90
N ARG A 432 13.09 13.90 21.21
CA ARG A 432 11.98 14.10 20.24
C ARG A 432 11.64 12.87 19.37
N GLY A 433 11.77 11.67 19.94
CA GLY A 433 11.47 10.43 19.23
C GLY A 433 10.02 9.97 19.30
N THR A 434 9.72 8.93 18.52
CA THR A 434 8.49 8.14 18.58
C THR A 434 8.76 6.72 19.07
N TYR A 435 7.73 6.04 19.55
CA TYR A 435 7.82 4.67 20.05
C TYR A 435 6.93 3.74 19.24
N SER A 436 7.52 2.85 18.45
CA SER A 436 6.77 1.85 17.69
C SER A 436 6.29 0.73 18.62
N THR A 437 4.97 0.61 18.78
CA THR A 437 4.30 -0.38 19.65
C THR A 437 2.95 -0.77 19.03
N ASN A 438 2.22 -1.73 19.63
CA ASN A 438 0.84 -2.02 19.23
C ASN A 438 -0.12 -0.95 19.79
N ARG A 439 -1.13 -0.56 19.01
CA ARG A 439 -2.14 0.45 19.34
C ARG A 439 -3.27 -0.17 20.14
N ASP A 440 -3.07 -0.29 21.44
CA ASP A 440 -4.09 -0.77 22.36
C ASP A 440 -5.37 0.07 22.26
N GLY A 441 -6.51 -0.61 22.19
CA GLY A 441 -7.80 0.04 22.01
C GLY A 441 -8.16 0.41 20.57
N TYR A 442 -7.33 0.06 19.57
CA TYR A 442 -7.66 0.19 18.14
C TYR A 442 -7.94 -1.16 17.48
N SER A 443 -8.98 -1.23 16.65
CA SER A 443 -9.22 -2.36 15.75
C SER A 443 -10.04 -1.94 14.54
N GLU A 444 -10.04 -2.76 13.49
CA GLU A 444 -10.83 -2.52 12.28
C GLU A 444 -11.77 -3.69 12.02
N THR A 445 -12.93 -3.39 11.44
CA THR A 445 -13.87 -4.41 10.98
C THR A 445 -14.25 -4.18 9.54
N TYR A 446 -14.19 -5.24 8.74
CA TYR A 446 -14.71 -5.29 7.38
C TYR A 446 -15.91 -6.22 7.35
N SER A 447 -17.02 -5.78 6.78
CA SER A 447 -18.23 -6.57 6.56
C SER A 447 -18.71 -6.35 5.14
N GLY A 448 -18.80 -7.42 4.33
CA GLY A 448 -19.16 -7.29 2.93
C GLY A 448 -20.01 -8.43 2.40
N PHE A 449 -20.86 -8.11 1.43
CA PHE A 449 -21.66 -9.07 0.68
C PHE A 449 -21.25 -9.04 -0.79
N GLU A 450 -21.13 -10.23 -1.39
CA GLU A 450 -20.92 -10.38 -2.82
C GLU A 450 -21.99 -11.28 -3.42
N PHE A 451 -22.64 -10.82 -4.47
CA PHE A 451 -23.63 -11.57 -5.24
C PHE A 451 -23.15 -11.73 -6.67
N THR A 452 -23.28 -12.94 -7.22
CA THR A 452 -22.97 -13.18 -8.63
C THR A 452 -24.08 -13.97 -9.31
N ALA A 453 -24.28 -13.68 -10.60
CA ALA A 453 -25.14 -14.45 -11.48
C ALA A 453 -24.38 -14.75 -12.76
N THR A 454 -24.21 -16.04 -13.06
CA THR A 454 -23.48 -16.50 -14.25
C THR A 454 -24.38 -17.31 -15.14
N LYS A 455 -24.60 -16.80 -16.36
CA LYS A 455 -25.15 -17.53 -17.49
C LYS A 455 -24.00 -17.94 -18.43
N ARG A 456 -23.68 -19.23 -18.47
CA ARG A 456 -22.75 -19.80 -19.46
C ARG A 456 -23.30 -19.68 -20.88
N LEU A 457 -22.40 -19.61 -21.85
CA LEU A 457 -22.76 -19.50 -23.27
C LEU A 457 -23.56 -20.73 -23.72
N ASN A 458 -24.86 -20.52 -23.92
CA ASN A 458 -25.73 -21.44 -24.62
C ASN A 458 -26.80 -20.65 -25.36
N ASN A 459 -27.46 -21.25 -26.36
CA ASN A 459 -28.51 -20.58 -27.12
C ASN A 459 -28.11 -19.18 -27.63
N LYS A 460 -26.83 -19.05 -28.03
CA LYS A 460 -26.18 -17.84 -28.57
C LYS A 460 -25.91 -16.70 -27.59
N TRP A 461 -26.10 -16.86 -26.28
CA TRP A 461 -25.82 -15.78 -25.34
C TRP A 461 -25.20 -16.25 -24.02
N MET A 462 -24.47 -15.33 -23.40
CA MET A 462 -23.95 -15.47 -22.05
C MET A 462 -24.06 -14.13 -21.32
N MET A 463 -24.02 -14.20 -20.00
CA MET A 463 -24.10 -13.04 -19.12
C MET A 463 -23.35 -13.35 -17.82
N ARG A 464 -22.70 -12.34 -17.26
CA ARG A 464 -22.22 -12.33 -15.88
C ARG A 464 -22.66 -11.03 -15.24
N ALA A 465 -23.23 -11.13 -14.05
CA ALA A 465 -23.52 -10.01 -13.19
C ALA A 465 -22.81 -10.23 -11.85
N SER A 466 -22.29 -9.16 -11.27
CA SER A 466 -21.74 -9.14 -9.92
C SER A 466 -22.14 -7.85 -9.22
N LEU A 467 -22.45 -7.94 -7.93
CA LEU A 467 -22.64 -6.82 -7.01
C LEU A 467 -21.81 -7.12 -5.76
N SER A 468 -21.05 -6.14 -5.29
CA SER A 468 -20.34 -6.21 -4.03
C SER A 468 -20.70 -4.98 -3.21
N THR A 469 -20.95 -5.18 -1.92
CA THR A 469 -21.12 -4.12 -0.93
C THR A 469 -20.15 -4.34 0.21
N VAL A 470 -19.62 -3.26 0.78
CA VAL A 470 -18.67 -3.29 1.89
C VAL A 470 -18.99 -2.19 2.89
N ASP A 471 -18.73 -2.51 4.15
CA ASP A 471 -18.63 -1.59 5.27
C ASP A 471 -17.29 -1.88 5.97
N TRP A 472 -16.36 -0.93 5.93
CA TRP A 472 -15.03 -1.03 6.55
C TRP A 472 -14.83 0.13 7.51
N THR A 473 -14.82 -0.19 8.81
CA THR A 473 -14.85 0.78 9.90
C THR A 473 -13.73 0.55 10.90
N LYS A 474 -13.28 1.63 11.52
CA LYS A 474 -12.33 1.61 12.64
C LYS A 474 -13.07 1.70 13.97
N HIS A 475 -12.48 1.13 15.02
CA HIS A 475 -12.98 1.15 16.40
C HIS A 475 -11.86 1.65 17.30
N ILE A 476 -12.11 2.70 18.07
CA ILE A 476 -11.08 3.47 18.79
C ILE A 476 -11.54 3.74 20.22
N ASN A 477 -10.77 3.25 21.20
CA ASN A 477 -10.91 3.62 22.60
C ASN A 477 -9.98 4.80 22.96
N ALA A 478 -10.20 5.43 24.12
CA ALA A 478 -9.40 6.57 24.57
C ALA A 478 -7.88 6.27 24.66
N GLU A 479 -7.50 5.02 24.96
CA GLU A 479 -6.11 4.56 25.03
C GLU A 479 -5.38 4.61 23.67
N ALA A 480 -6.13 4.50 22.57
CA ALA A 480 -5.63 4.59 21.21
C ALA A 480 -5.48 6.04 20.71
N ILE A 481 -5.75 7.05 21.55
CA ILE A 481 -5.70 8.47 21.20
C ILE A 481 -4.62 9.16 22.03
N GLN A 482 -3.51 9.51 21.37
CA GLN A 482 -2.48 10.36 21.94
C GLN A 482 -2.76 11.83 21.61
N ASP A 483 -2.65 12.22 20.34
CA ASP A 483 -2.97 13.56 19.88
C ASP A 483 -4.49 13.64 19.61
N PRO A 484 -5.25 14.49 20.32
CA PRO A 484 -6.69 14.64 20.08
C PRO A 484 -7.04 15.27 18.73
N THR A 485 -6.06 15.81 17.99
CA THR A 485 -6.27 16.32 16.63
C THR A 485 -6.77 15.20 15.72
N ASN A 486 -7.97 15.37 15.16
CA ASN A 486 -8.44 14.48 14.12
C ASN A 486 -7.72 14.82 12.81
N LEU A 487 -6.84 13.92 12.35
CA LEU A 487 -6.05 14.10 11.14
C LEU A 487 -6.79 13.57 9.93
N GLU A 488 -6.43 14.06 8.74
CA GLU A 488 -6.90 13.56 7.45
C GLU A 488 -6.93 12.02 7.41
N GLY A 489 -8.01 11.46 6.89
CA GLY A 489 -8.28 10.03 7.03
C GLY A 489 -9.15 9.66 8.23
N GLY A 490 -9.38 10.61 9.16
CA GLY A 490 -10.19 10.45 10.36
C GLY A 490 -9.46 9.67 11.47
N SER A 491 -8.29 10.14 11.90
CA SER A 491 -7.40 9.41 12.83
C SER A 491 -8.04 9.01 14.17
N ASN A 492 -9.05 9.76 14.60
CA ASN A 492 -9.71 9.64 15.91
C ASN A 492 -11.24 9.45 15.82
N GLU A 493 -11.74 8.94 14.70
CA GLU A 493 -13.18 8.73 14.44
C GLU A 493 -13.62 7.30 14.76
N ASP A 494 -14.10 7.05 15.99
CA ASP A 494 -14.69 5.74 16.35
C ASP A 494 -15.96 5.45 15.52
N GLY A 495 -16.01 4.27 14.91
CA GLY A 495 -17.04 3.89 13.94
C GLY A 495 -16.89 4.55 12.56
N GLY A 496 -15.86 5.38 12.36
CA GLY A 496 -15.59 6.05 11.09
C GLY A 496 -15.16 5.08 9.98
N GLN A 497 -15.46 5.43 8.74
CA GLN A 497 -15.05 4.65 7.57
C GLN A 497 -13.52 4.65 7.44
N ILE A 498 -12.96 3.57 6.90
CA ILE A 498 -11.54 3.49 6.53
C ILE A 498 -11.38 3.74 5.03
N GLY A 499 -10.50 4.69 4.70
CA GLY A 499 -9.96 4.89 3.37
C GLY A 499 -8.44 4.86 3.44
N VAL A 500 -7.79 4.22 2.46
CA VAL A 500 -6.32 4.13 2.37
C VAL A 500 -5.85 4.97 1.20
N GLN A 501 -5.00 5.96 1.47
CA GLN A 501 -4.46 6.83 0.42
C GLN A 501 -3.57 6.05 -0.57
N SER A 502 -3.68 6.34 -1.86
CA SER A 502 -2.85 5.73 -2.89
C SER A 502 -1.49 6.41 -3.00
N GLU A 503 -0.46 5.86 -2.38
CA GLU A 503 0.86 6.50 -2.38
C GLU A 503 1.76 6.02 -3.53
N SER A 504 1.69 4.73 -3.87
CA SER A 504 2.64 4.12 -4.80
C SER A 504 2.38 4.44 -6.26
N SER A 505 1.16 4.80 -6.68
CA SER A 505 0.83 4.93 -8.10
C SER A 505 1.31 6.23 -8.76
N GLY A 506 1.83 7.18 -7.95
CA GLY A 506 2.08 8.56 -8.36
C GLY A 506 0.81 9.41 -8.44
N LYS A 507 -0.29 8.95 -7.83
CA LYS A 507 -1.60 9.61 -7.74
C LYS A 507 -2.06 9.62 -6.29
N GLY A 508 -1.72 10.68 -5.55
CA GLY A 508 -1.91 10.76 -4.09
C GLY A 508 -3.34 11.04 -3.63
N ASP A 509 -4.20 11.59 -4.48
CA ASP A 509 -5.52 12.10 -4.05
C ASP A 509 -6.66 11.06 -4.18
N ILE A 510 -6.30 9.77 -4.17
CA ILE A 510 -7.25 8.66 -4.27
C ILE A 510 -7.23 7.86 -2.97
N TRP A 511 -8.39 7.78 -2.32
CA TRP A 511 -8.57 7.03 -1.08
C TRP A 511 -9.27 5.71 -1.38
N LEU A 512 -8.47 4.66 -1.56
CA LEU A 512 -8.92 3.30 -1.87
C LEU A 512 -9.67 2.67 -0.68
N GLY A 513 -10.53 1.70 -0.97
CA GLY A 513 -11.32 1.00 0.04
C GLY A 513 -12.53 1.78 0.57
N SER A 514 -12.64 3.06 0.25
CA SER A 514 -13.71 3.95 0.70
C SER A 514 -15.02 3.87 -0.11
N ALA A 515 -15.09 3.02 -1.14
CA ALA A 515 -16.36 2.79 -1.85
C ALA A 515 -17.07 1.56 -1.32
N ASN A 516 -18.30 1.78 -0.89
CA ASN A 516 -19.17 0.84 -0.21
C ASN A 516 -19.94 -0.06 -1.18
N TRP A 517 -19.95 0.23 -2.48
CA TRP A 517 -20.53 -0.67 -3.47
C TRP A 517 -19.84 -0.63 -4.84
N GLN A 518 -19.86 -1.78 -5.52
CA GLN A 518 -19.50 -1.89 -6.94
C GLN A 518 -20.38 -2.94 -7.64
N ALA A 519 -20.71 -2.68 -8.90
CA ALA A 519 -21.52 -3.54 -9.74
C ALA A 519 -20.88 -3.72 -11.12
N ASN A 520 -21.02 -4.91 -11.69
CA ASN A 520 -20.64 -5.15 -13.08
C ASN A 520 -21.65 -6.07 -13.76
N LEU A 521 -22.06 -5.70 -14.96
CA LEU A 521 -22.91 -6.52 -15.83
C LEU A 521 -22.27 -6.59 -17.21
N ASN A 522 -21.85 -7.79 -17.61
CA ASN A 522 -21.37 -8.05 -18.96
C ASN A 522 -22.11 -9.20 -19.62
N GLY A 523 -22.17 -9.14 -20.95
CA GLY A 523 -22.76 -10.20 -21.73
C GLY A 523 -22.38 -10.09 -23.19
N LEU A 524 -22.63 -11.17 -23.93
CA LEU A 524 -22.52 -11.19 -25.37
C LEU A 524 -23.66 -11.97 -26.01
N TYR A 525 -23.94 -11.64 -27.25
CA TYR A 525 -24.90 -12.33 -28.11
C TYR A 525 -24.28 -12.63 -29.47
N GLN A 526 -24.34 -13.88 -29.89
CA GLN A 526 -23.87 -14.36 -31.18
C GLN A 526 -24.98 -14.24 -32.23
N LEU A 527 -24.84 -13.27 -33.11
CA LEU A 527 -25.71 -13.06 -34.26
C LEU A 527 -25.34 -14.04 -35.41
N PRO A 528 -26.22 -14.21 -36.41
CA PRO A 528 -25.87 -14.93 -37.63
C PRO A 528 -24.64 -14.36 -38.36
N ALA A 529 -24.11 -15.13 -39.30
CA ALA A 529 -22.97 -14.75 -40.14
C ALA A 529 -21.68 -14.43 -39.34
N GLY A 530 -21.48 -15.04 -38.18
CA GLY A 530 -20.24 -14.88 -37.40
C GLY A 530 -20.07 -13.48 -36.79
N VAL A 531 -21.18 -12.78 -36.53
CA VAL A 531 -21.17 -11.48 -35.83
C VAL A 531 -21.45 -11.72 -34.35
N THR A 532 -20.71 -11.06 -33.47
CA THR A 532 -20.96 -11.07 -32.02
C THR A 532 -21.04 -9.64 -31.52
N ILE A 533 -22.05 -9.33 -30.72
CA ILE A 533 -22.14 -8.09 -29.96
C ILE A 533 -21.88 -8.39 -28.49
N ALA A 534 -21.16 -7.51 -27.81
CA ALA A 534 -20.93 -7.60 -26.38
C ALA A 534 -21.02 -6.22 -25.75
N ALA A 535 -21.41 -6.20 -24.47
CA ALA A 535 -21.51 -5.00 -23.66
C ALA A 535 -20.98 -5.28 -22.25
N ASN A 536 -20.43 -4.24 -21.62
CA ASN A 536 -20.03 -4.22 -20.22
C ASN A 536 -20.50 -2.92 -19.59
N LEU A 537 -21.34 -3.02 -18.57
CA LEU A 537 -21.75 -1.90 -17.73
C LEU A 537 -21.09 -2.08 -16.36
N PHE A 538 -20.19 -1.17 -16.02
CA PHE A 538 -19.54 -1.09 -14.73
C PHE A 538 -20.10 0.09 -13.94
N GLY A 539 -20.38 -0.12 -12.67
CA GLY A 539 -20.84 0.90 -11.72
C GLY A 539 -20.05 0.78 -10.41
N ARG A 540 -19.72 1.90 -9.77
CA ARG A 540 -19.14 1.93 -8.43
C ARG A 540 -19.45 3.26 -7.75
N GLU A 541 -19.57 3.25 -6.44
CA GLU A 541 -19.57 4.48 -5.65
C GLU A 541 -18.30 5.30 -5.94
N GLY A 542 -18.43 6.63 -5.91
CA GLY A 542 -17.25 7.49 -5.87
C GLY A 542 -16.38 7.17 -4.64
N PHE A 543 -15.08 7.41 -4.74
CA PHE A 543 -14.23 7.35 -3.54
C PHE A 543 -14.62 8.48 -2.57
N SER A 544 -14.42 8.27 -1.29
CA SER A 544 -14.53 9.32 -0.28
C SER A 544 -13.50 10.41 -0.55
N ALA A 545 -13.90 11.66 -0.31
CA ALA A 545 -13.08 12.85 -0.38
C ALA A 545 -12.80 13.34 1.05
N PRO A 546 -11.73 12.86 1.72
CA PRO A 546 -11.42 13.31 3.07
C PRO A 546 -10.93 14.74 3.02
N LEU A 547 -11.82 15.66 3.33
CA LEU A 547 -11.52 17.08 3.34
C LEU A 547 -10.58 17.38 4.50
N ASN A 548 -9.59 18.23 4.25
CA ASN A 548 -8.63 18.62 5.26
C ASN A 548 -8.30 20.12 5.21
N HIS A 549 -7.71 20.63 6.29
CA HIS A 549 -7.14 21.96 6.39
C HIS A 549 -5.78 21.86 7.08
N LEU A 550 -4.72 22.28 6.39
CA LEU A 550 -3.37 22.29 6.98
C LEU A 550 -3.26 23.41 8.02
N SER A 551 -3.02 23.07 9.29
CA SER A 551 -2.92 24.02 10.39
C SER A 551 -1.68 24.91 10.30
N GLY A 552 -1.59 25.89 11.21
CA GLY A 552 -0.31 26.50 11.57
C GLY A 552 0.61 25.52 12.31
N ASN A 553 1.86 25.92 12.56
CA ASN A 553 2.82 25.11 13.30
C ASN A 553 2.33 24.86 14.75
N ALA A 554 2.46 23.61 15.22
CA ALA A 554 2.04 23.17 16.55
C ALA A 554 3.27 23.00 17.48
N ARG A 555 3.91 24.11 17.86
CA ARG A 555 5.01 24.16 18.86
C ARG A 555 6.12 23.12 18.62
N GLY A 556 6.62 23.01 17.39
CA GLY A 556 7.71 22.09 17.05
C GLY A 556 7.25 20.68 16.65
N GLU A 557 5.95 20.40 16.64
CA GLU A 557 5.34 19.18 16.08
C GLU A 557 5.02 19.30 14.59
N GLY A 558 5.35 20.44 13.96
CA GLY A 558 5.01 20.70 12.55
C GLY A 558 3.56 21.16 12.34
N ARG A 559 3.14 21.21 11.07
CA ARG A 559 1.75 21.51 10.67
C ARG A 559 0.95 20.22 10.60
N LYS A 560 -0.34 20.26 10.97
CA LYS A 560 -1.24 19.10 11.01
C LYS A 560 -2.27 19.19 9.89
N SER A 561 -2.45 18.12 9.12
CA SER A 561 -3.55 18.01 8.15
C SER A 561 -4.84 17.69 8.91
N VAL A 562 -5.56 18.72 9.36
CA VAL A 562 -6.74 18.57 10.22
C VAL A 562 -7.93 18.11 9.38
N ALA A 563 -8.57 17.00 9.73
CA ALA A 563 -9.76 16.51 9.05
C ALA A 563 -10.96 17.45 9.25
N ILE A 564 -11.70 17.69 8.16
CA ILE A 564 -12.91 18.50 8.12
C ILE A 564 -14.10 17.60 7.79
N GLY A 565 -14.89 17.26 8.82
CA GLY A 565 -15.89 16.18 8.73
C GLY A 565 -15.26 14.80 8.91
N ASN A 566 -16.06 13.76 8.73
CA ASN A 566 -15.62 12.36 8.85
C ASN A 566 -15.27 11.75 7.49
N MET A 567 -14.46 10.68 7.52
CA MET A 567 -14.29 9.85 6.33
C MET A 567 -15.63 9.24 5.90
N GLY A 568 -16.01 9.45 4.64
CA GLY A 568 -17.29 8.99 4.08
C GLY A 568 -18.43 10.01 4.12
N ASP A 569 -18.25 11.18 4.77
CA ASP A 569 -19.26 12.26 4.72
C ASP A 569 -19.39 12.85 3.31
N TYR A 570 -18.29 12.87 2.55
CA TYR A 570 -18.22 13.37 1.19
C TYR A 570 -17.68 12.29 0.26
N HIS A 571 -18.43 12.01 -0.81
CA HIS A 571 -18.00 11.14 -1.89
C HIS A 571 -17.96 11.91 -3.21
N PHE A 572 -17.06 11.52 -4.11
CA PHE A 572 -17.18 11.91 -5.51
C PHE A 572 -18.44 11.29 -6.15
N ASP A 573 -18.84 11.79 -7.31
CA ASP A 573 -19.97 11.23 -8.06
C ASP A 573 -19.76 9.73 -8.35
N ASP A 574 -20.87 8.98 -8.31
CA ASP A 574 -20.88 7.58 -8.71
C ASP A 574 -20.37 7.41 -10.15
N LEU A 575 -19.45 6.46 -10.32
CA LEU A 575 -18.90 6.15 -11.62
C LEU A 575 -19.77 5.12 -12.33
N TRP A 576 -20.30 5.48 -13.50
CA TRP A 576 -20.94 4.55 -14.43
C TRP A 576 -20.22 4.57 -15.78
N ASN A 577 -19.79 3.39 -16.24
CA ASN A 577 -19.10 3.22 -17.52
C ASN A 577 -19.73 2.12 -18.37
N LEU A 578 -20.12 2.46 -19.60
CA LEU A 578 -20.63 1.52 -20.59
C LEU A 578 -19.62 1.35 -21.72
N ASP A 579 -19.20 0.10 -21.93
CA ASP A 579 -18.34 -0.29 -23.05
C ASP A 579 -19.08 -1.25 -23.99
N LEU A 580 -18.84 -1.11 -25.29
CA LEU A 580 -19.42 -1.94 -26.33
C LEU A 580 -18.35 -2.56 -27.22
N LYS A 581 -18.61 -3.80 -27.68
CA LYS A 581 -17.76 -4.50 -28.64
C LYS A 581 -18.59 -5.17 -29.73
N LEU A 582 -18.18 -4.97 -30.98
CA LEU A 582 -18.69 -5.65 -32.15
C LEU A 582 -17.56 -6.47 -32.77
N THR A 583 -17.76 -7.76 -32.93
CA THR A 583 -16.80 -8.67 -33.56
C THR A 583 -17.39 -9.32 -34.80
N LYS A 584 -16.59 -9.46 -35.86
CA LYS A 584 -16.88 -10.23 -37.06
C LYS A 584 -15.80 -11.29 -37.25
N THR A 585 -16.18 -12.56 -37.21
CA THR A 585 -15.32 -13.67 -37.57
C THR A 585 -15.50 -14.03 -39.05
N LEU A 586 -14.40 -14.09 -39.78
CA LEU A 586 -14.31 -14.55 -41.16
C LEU A 586 -13.45 -15.82 -41.17
N VAL A 587 -13.96 -16.89 -41.77
CA VAL A 587 -13.23 -18.15 -41.91
C VAL A 587 -13.06 -18.44 -43.39
N LYS A 588 -11.82 -18.67 -43.82
CA LYS A 588 -11.49 -19.14 -45.16
C LYS A 588 -10.40 -20.21 -45.06
N GLU A 589 -10.74 -21.44 -45.41
CA GLU A 589 -9.86 -22.61 -45.28
C GLU A 589 -9.33 -22.78 -43.84
N ARG A 590 -8.01 -22.73 -43.65
CA ARG A 590 -7.36 -22.82 -42.32
C ARG A 590 -7.22 -21.46 -41.64
N THR A 591 -7.47 -20.37 -42.36
CA THR A 591 -7.31 -19.02 -41.83
C THR A 591 -8.62 -18.52 -41.21
N LYS A 592 -8.54 -18.13 -39.94
CA LYS A 592 -9.61 -17.41 -39.23
C LYS A 592 -9.14 -15.98 -38.99
N VAL A 593 -9.90 -15.00 -39.48
CA VAL A 593 -9.71 -13.57 -39.21
C VAL A 593 -10.84 -13.09 -38.33
N GLU A 594 -10.51 -12.50 -37.19
CA GLU A 594 -11.46 -11.85 -36.30
C GLU A 594 -11.23 -10.34 -36.36
N LEU A 595 -12.22 -9.59 -36.86
CA LEU A 595 -12.23 -8.13 -36.87
C LEU A 595 -13.07 -7.65 -35.70
N ALA A 596 -12.58 -6.67 -34.93
CA ALA A 596 -13.34 -6.09 -33.83
C ALA A 596 -13.34 -4.56 -33.86
N MET A 597 -14.46 -3.98 -33.44
CA MET A 597 -14.64 -2.57 -33.13
C MET A 597 -15.10 -2.47 -31.67
N GLU A 598 -14.39 -1.68 -30.88
CA GLU A 598 -14.67 -1.49 -29.45
C GLU A 598 -14.85 0.00 -29.18
N VAL A 599 -15.89 0.34 -28.43
CA VAL A 599 -16.18 1.69 -27.98
C VAL A 599 -16.15 1.66 -26.46
N PHE A 600 -15.16 2.32 -25.88
CA PHE A 600 -15.04 2.49 -24.43
C PHE A 600 -15.68 3.81 -24.03
N ASN A 601 -16.26 3.88 -22.83
CA ASN A 601 -16.98 5.06 -22.34
C ASN A 601 -17.95 5.61 -23.40
N VAL A 602 -18.91 4.75 -23.79
CA VAL A 602 -19.89 5.03 -24.85
C VAL A 602 -20.70 6.28 -24.54
N LEU A 603 -20.97 6.57 -23.27
CA LEU A 603 -21.72 7.76 -22.84
C LEU A 603 -20.85 9.03 -22.83
N ASN A 604 -19.52 8.89 -22.92
CA ASN A 604 -18.56 9.97 -22.80
C ASN A 604 -18.76 10.79 -21.52
N THR A 605 -18.91 10.06 -20.40
CA THR A 605 -18.93 10.64 -19.06
C THR A 605 -17.55 11.19 -18.70
N ASP A 606 -17.53 12.20 -17.84
CA ASP A 606 -16.36 12.95 -17.39
C ASP A 606 -16.23 12.96 -15.85
N THR A 607 -16.78 11.94 -15.18
CA THR A 607 -16.73 11.75 -13.72
C THR A 607 -15.32 11.96 -13.17
N ALA A 608 -15.19 12.85 -12.19
CA ALA A 608 -13.97 13.05 -11.44
C ALA A 608 -13.67 11.81 -10.59
N LEU A 609 -12.44 11.31 -10.68
CA LEU A 609 -11.96 10.17 -9.90
C LEU A 609 -11.16 10.61 -8.67
N ALA A 610 -10.67 11.85 -8.69
CA ALA A 610 -9.97 12.50 -7.59
C ALA A 610 -10.01 14.04 -7.75
N GLN A 611 -9.94 14.76 -6.62
CA GLN A 611 -9.90 16.21 -6.56
C GLN A 611 -8.99 16.67 -5.42
N GLN A 612 -8.56 17.93 -5.44
CA GLN A 612 -7.83 18.54 -4.31
C GLN A 612 -8.73 18.67 -3.09
N THR A 613 -8.47 17.87 -2.05
CA THR A 613 -9.27 17.80 -0.81
C THR A 613 -8.82 18.78 0.28
N ARG A 614 -7.61 19.36 0.16
CA ARG A 614 -7.15 20.40 1.07
C ARG A 614 -7.89 21.71 0.79
N LEU A 615 -8.64 22.18 1.77
CA LEU A 615 -9.57 23.31 1.63
C LEU A 615 -8.88 24.68 1.72
N ASN A 616 -7.71 24.76 2.35
CA ASN A 616 -6.95 26.00 2.50
C ASN A 616 -5.86 26.20 1.42
N THR A 617 -6.11 25.70 0.20
CA THR A 617 -5.28 25.98 -0.98
C THR A 617 -6.07 26.74 -2.04
N SER A 618 -5.34 27.44 -2.91
CA SER A 618 -5.95 28.19 -4.02
C SER A 618 -6.61 27.31 -5.10
N ASN A 619 -6.30 26.02 -5.11
CA ASN A 619 -6.79 25.01 -6.05
C ASN A 619 -7.77 24.00 -5.42
N ALA A 620 -8.32 24.29 -4.24
CA ALA A 620 -9.29 23.44 -3.55
C ALA A 620 -10.48 23.04 -4.46
N GLY A 621 -10.86 21.76 -4.44
CA GLY A 621 -11.96 21.21 -5.26
C GLY A 621 -11.63 21.04 -6.74
N GLN A 622 -10.43 21.41 -7.21
CA GLN A 622 -10.03 21.18 -8.59
C GLN A 622 -9.89 19.67 -8.87
N ALA A 623 -10.48 19.19 -9.95
CA ALA A 623 -10.29 17.82 -10.41
C ALA A 623 -8.83 17.57 -10.81
N VAL A 624 -8.22 16.54 -10.20
CA VAL A 624 -6.87 16.08 -10.50
C VAL A 624 -6.87 14.83 -11.38
N GLU A 625 -7.97 14.07 -11.35
CA GLU A 625 -8.18 12.94 -12.26
C GLU A 625 -9.64 12.84 -12.70
N ILE A 626 -9.85 12.55 -13.98
CA ILE A 626 -11.14 12.24 -14.58
C ILE A 626 -11.06 10.92 -15.33
N ILE A 627 -12.19 10.22 -15.50
CA ILE A 627 -12.24 9.02 -16.33
C ILE A 627 -11.73 9.29 -17.76
N SER A 628 -11.16 8.27 -18.38
CA SER A 628 -10.76 8.32 -19.79
C SER A 628 -11.95 8.68 -20.70
N PRO A 629 -11.72 9.50 -21.75
CA PRO A 629 -12.78 9.91 -22.66
C PRO A 629 -13.28 8.72 -23.49
N ARG A 630 -14.29 8.94 -24.34
CA ARG A 630 -14.70 7.93 -25.30
C ARG A 630 -13.55 7.54 -26.23
N ILE A 631 -13.21 6.24 -26.24
CA ILE A 631 -12.16 5.70 -27.10
C ILE A 631 -12.78 4.71 -28.09
N LEU A 632 -12.50 4.92 -29.38
CA LEU A 632 -12.83 3.98 -30.45
C LEU A 632 -11.58 3.19 -30.85
N ARG A 633 -11.65 1.86 -30.75
CA ARG A 633 -10.55 0.95 -31.09
C ARG A 633 -10.98 -0.03 -32.17
N PHE A 634 -10.10 -0.23 -33.15
CA PHE A 634 -10.22 -1.31 -34.15
C PHE A 634 -9.09 -2.32 -33.96
N SER A 635 -9.41 -3.60 -34.08
CA SER A 635 -8.40 -4.66 -34.02
C SER A 635 -8.70 -5.78 -35.01
N ALA A 636 -7.65 -6.49 -35.40
CA ALA A 636 -7.72 -7.69 -36.22
C ALA A 636 -6.82 -8.77 -35.62
N THR A 637 -7.36 -9.98 -35.46
CA THR A 637 -6.59 -11.16 -35.03
C THR A 637 -6.66 -12.21 -36.13
N VAL A 638 -5.50 -12.73 -36.53
CA VAL A 638 -5.37 -13.73 -37.59
C VAL A 638 -4.81 -15.01 -37.01
N HIS A 639 -5.53 -16.12 -37.21
CA HIS A 639 -5.10 -17.47 -36.86
C HIS A 639 -4.83 -18.24 -38.15
N PHE A 640 -3.71 -18.98 -38.18
CA PHE A 640 -3.26 -19.80 -39.31
C PHE A 640 -3.36 -21.30 -39.01
#